data_AF-A0A1D6DUI4-F1
#
_entry.id   AF-A0A1D6DUI4-F1
#
_cell.length_a   1.000
_cell.length_b   1.000
_cell.length_c   1.000
_cell.angle_alpha   90.00
_cell.angle_beta   90.00
_cell.angle_gamma   90.00
#
_symmetry.space_group_name_H-M   'P 1'
#
loop_
_entity.id
_entity.type
_entity.pdbx_description
1 polymer ?
#
loop_
_entity_poly.entity_id
_entity_poly.type
_entity_poly.pdbx_seq_one_letter_code
_entity_poly.pdbx_strand_id
1 'polypeptide(L)'
;MAAGGAGPAQHQAPNGASVSISNGGGAAAATPPQGAAADGYDSDGYSFAPPTPSTLSMSIPPELAGAIPLIDRFQVEGFLKAMQKQIHSAGKRGFFSKKSVGPQTREKFTLEDMLCFQKDSIPTSLLKISNDLVSRSIKLFHVILKYMGIDSPAIISLEERIEFVEKLYKHTLKRSELRDELFAQISKQTRNNPDRGWSIRAWELMYLCASSMPPSKDIGAYLSEYIHFVAHGATTDADVRVLALNTLNALKRSVKAGPRITIPAWEEIEALLTSRKLTTIVFFLDETFEEITYDMATTVADAVEELAGIIKLSVYSSFSLFECRKVVNGSKSSEIGNEEYIGLDDNKYIGDLLSEFKSAKDRNKGEILHCKLVFKKRLFRESDEAVTDPMFVQLSYVQLQHDYILGNYPVGRDDASQLSALQILVEIGFIDNPESCVEWISLLERFLPRQVAITRAKRDWELDIISRFQLMEHLSKDDARQQFLRILRTLPYGNSVFFSVRKIDDPIGLLPGKIILGINKRGVHFFRPVPKEYLHSAELRDIMQFGSSNTAVFFKMRVAGVLHIFQFETKQGEEICVALQTHINDVMLRRYSKARSGNSVTSQNDVNQAYKPPNIEMFEKRVQELTKTAEDSQKKADQLREDLQLKTKQETEMQEELEGLRDTLQSERQSSKDIKNELDKLKSLCDEKESALQAALMEKSRLETRLTSGQGRERDTLTTVGSINNDIEMLAKLEEELKSYQKELDASKEVSKKLMLEKNILDQKVQRLERMKNEEKSAMEKVYADECCKLKSQIAELEQKLEVATRSLNVAESNLAVRNAEVDSLQNSLKELDELREFKADVDRKNQQTVEILKRQGAQLVELENLYKQEQVLRKRYYNTIEGKPEFNVCA
;
A
#
# COMPACT_ATOMS: atom_id res chain seq x y z
N MET A 1 72.52 -9.98 8.60
CA MET A 1 73.69 -10.79 8.98
C MET A 1 73.56 -12.12 8.26
N ALA A 2 74.64 -12.48 7.53
CA ALA A 2 75.03 -13.76 6.91
C ALA A 2 73.91 -14.75 6.49
N ALA A 3 73.68 -14.99 5.19
CA ALA A 3 74.44 -15.91 4.29
C ALA A 3 74.27 -17.39 4.71
N GLY A 4 73.94 -18.37 3.89
CA GLY A 4 73.68 -18.56 2.45
C GLY A 4 72.98 -19.95 2.33
N GLY A 5 72.69 -20.57 1.19
CA GLY A 5 73.02 -20.39 -0.22
C GLY A 5 72.76 -21.74 -0.91
N ALA A 6 72.16 -21.68 -2.11
CA ALA A 6 72.21 -22.61 -3.27
C ALA A 6 72.12 -24.14 -3.05
N GLY A 7 71.29 -24.93 -3.73
CA GLY A 7 70.77 -24.96 -5.12
C GLY A 7 70.79 -26.45 -5.57
N PRO A 8 70.60 -26.86 -6.85
CA PRO A 8 69.72 -26.40 -7.93
C PRO A 8 68.82 -27.58 -8.47
N ALA A 9 67.60 -27.36 -8.95
CA ALA A 9 67.14 -27.07 -10.33
C ALA A 9 67.02 -28.25 -11.32
N GLN A 10 65.95 -28.15 -12.15
CA GLN A 10 65.68 -28.76 -13.47
C GLN A 10 65.10 -30.20 -13.49
N HIS A 11 64.09 -30.59 -14.29
CA HIS A 11 63.51 -30.07 -15.54
C HIS A 11 62.02 -30.49 -15.72
N GLN A 12 61.29 -29.63 -16.45
CA GLN A 12 60.00 -29.72 -17.19
C GLN A 12 59.27 -31.07 -17.46
N ALA A 13 57.98 -31.12 -17.10
CA ALA A 13 56.72 -31.31 -17.90
C ALA A 13 56.64 -32.28 -19.12
N PRO A 14 55.45 -32.67 -19.65
CA PRO A 14 54.06 -32.79 -19.12
C PRO A 14 53.36 -34.13 -19.57
N ASN A 15 52.01 -34.19 -19.44
CA ASN A 15 51.02 -35.20 -19.93
C ASN A 15 50.74 -36.35 -18.94
N GLY A 16 49.50 -36.74 -18.62
CA GLY A 16 48.20 -36.47 -19.22
C GLY A 16 47.49 -37.81 -19.50
N ALA A 17 46.47 -38.13 -18.69
CA ALA A 17 45.48 -39.22 -18.87
C ALA A 17 46.07 -40.66 -18.73
N SER A 18 45.38 -41.72 -18.29
CA SER A 18 43.95 -42.04 -18.30
C SER A 18 43.71 -43.36 -17.55
N VAL A 19 42.50 -43.52 -16.99
CA VAL A 19 41.66 -44.75 -17.02
C VAL A 19 42.00 -45.88 -16.04
N SER A 20 41.15 -45.91 -14.99
CA SER A 20 40.37 -47.03 -14.44
C SER A 20 40.86 -48.48 -14.60
N ILE A 21 40.67 -49.28 -13.54
CA ILE A 21 39.74 -50.44 -13.54
C ILE A 21 39.53 -50.93 -12.10
N SER A 22 38.32 -51.44 -11.94
CA SER A 22 37.53 -51.86 -10.79
C SER A 22 37.94 -53.16 -10.08
N ASN A 23 37.26 -53.35 -8.95
CA ASN A 23 36.77 -54.60 -8.33
C ASN A 23 37.61 -55.27 -7.24
N GLY A 24 36.93 -55.47 -6.10
CA GLY A 24 36.85 -56.83 -5.53
C GLY A 24 37.10 -56.94 -4.03
N GLY A 25 36.04 -56.74 -3.24
CA GLY A 25 35.46 -57.70 -2.29
C GLY A 25 36.30 -58.46 -1.25
N GLY A 26 35.73 -58.57 -0.04
CA GLY A 26 35.99 -59.66 0.93
C GLY A 26 36.58 -59.16 2.25
N ALA A 27 35.80 -58.82 3.28
CA ALA A 27 35.06 -59.70 4.20
C ALA A 27 35.89 -60.22 5.40
N ALA A 28 35.43 -59.77 6.58
CA ALA A 28 35.24 -60.50 7.85
C ALA A 28 36.43 -60.90 8.74
N ALA A 29 36.22 -60.58 10.03
CA ALA A 29 36.41 -61.38 11.25
C ALA A 29 37.30 -60.63 12.27
N ALA A 30 36.81 -60.14 13.41
CA ALA A 30 36.23 -60.82 14.57
C ALA A 30 37.09 -60.47 15.81
N THR A 31 36.49 -59.69 16.71
CA THR A 31 36.80 -59.49 18.14
C THR A 31 36.71 -60.81 18.95
N PRO A 32 36.93 -60.87 20.29
CA PRO A 32 37.58 -60.00 21.30
C PRO A 32 38.47 -60.91 22.24
N PRO A 33 38.59 -60.79 23.59
CA PRO A 33 38.32 -59.71 24.58
C PRO A 33 39.45 -59.51 25.63
N GLN A 34 39.34 -58.43 26.43
CA GLN A 34 39.57 -58.48 27.89
C GLN A 34 39.25 -57.12 28.53
N GLY A 35 38.51 -57.16 29.65
CA GLY A 35 38.27 -56.01 30.53
C GLY A 35 38.97 -56.20 31.87
N ALA A 36 39.33 -55.10 32.51
CA ALA A 36 39.53 -54.99 33.96
C ALA A 36 39.55 -53.50 34.36
N ALA A 37 38.95 -53.23 35.52
CA ALA A 37 38.72 -51.94 36.13
C ALA A 37 39.99 -51.32 36.77
N ALA A 38 40.02 -49.99 36.89
CA ALA A 38 40.69 -49.27 37.99
C ALA A 38 40.19 -47.82 38.08
N ASP A 39 40.07 -47.36 39.33
CA ASP A 39 39.38 -46.18 39.83
C ASP A 39 40.07 -44.82 39.59
N GLY A 40 39.23 -43.77 39.63
CA GLY A 40 39.47 -42.55 40.41
C GLY A 40 40.24 -41.40 39.75
N TYR A 41 39.58 -40.27 39.51
CA TYR A 41 39.85 -38.96 40.16
C TYR A 41 38.95 -37.88 39.54
N ASP A 42 38.25 -37.15 40.40
CA ASP A 42 37.42 -35.98 40.11
C ASP A 42 38.23 -34.80 39.56
N SER A 43 37.65 -34.06 38.61
CA SER A 43 37.76 -32.59 38.61
C SER A 43 36.64 -31.96 37.77
N ASP A 44 35.80 -31.20 38.47
CA ASP A 44 34.85 -30.26 37.89
C ASP A 44 35.54 -29.24 36.98
N GLY A 45 34.90 -28.94 35.85
CA GLY A 45 35.36 -27.95 34.89
C GLY A 45 34.24 -27.58 33.93
N TYR A 46 33.37 -26.67 34.37
CA TYR A 46 32.33 -26.05 33.55
C TYR A 46 32.91 -25.49 32.25
N SER A 47 32.39 -25.94 31.10
CA SER A 47 32.48 -25.20 29.83
C SER A 47 31.08 -25.07 29.25
N PHE A 48 30.57 -23.85 29.32
CA PHE A 48 29.44 -23.36 28.54
C PHE A 48 29.78 -23.45 27.05
N ALA A 49 29.30 -24.50 26.39
CA ALA A 49 29.09 -24.50 24.95
C ALA A 49 27.57 -24.40 24.71
N PRO A 50 27.09 -23.50 23.84
CA PRO A 50 25.68 -23.49 23.46
C PRO A 50 25.35 -24.82 22.77
N PRO A 51 24.17 -25.42 23.01
CA PRO A 51 23.81 -26.67 22.35
C PRO A 51 23.67 -26.41 20.86
N THR A 52 24.58 -26.99 20.06
CA THR A 52 24.38 -27.15 18.63
C THR A 52 23.09 -27.94 18.40
N PRO A 53 22.13 -27.45 17.57
CA PRO A 53 20.91 -28.19 17.29
C PRO A 53 21.29 -29.48 16.56
N SER A 54 20.93 -30.60 17.16
CA SER A 54 21.07 -31.92 16.60
C SER A 54 20.36 -31.99 15.25
N THR A 55 21.15 -32.09 14.17
CA THR A 55 20.84 -32.58 12.83
C THR A 55 19.39 -33.03 12.61
N LEU A 56 18.59 -32.14 12.01
CA LEU A 56 17.34 -32.45 11.30
C LEU A 56 17.69 -33.27 10.04
N SER A 57 17.79 -34.58 10.17
CA SER A 57 17.69 -35.48 9.01
C SER A 57 16.23 -35.87 8.84
N MET A 58 15.48 -35.07 8.09
CA MET A 58 14.17 -35.38 7.50
C MET A 58 14.05 -34.49 6.25
N SER A 59 13.66 -35.04 5.10
CA SER A 59 13.37 -34.25 3.91
C SER A 59 12.10 -33.42 4.15
N ILE A 60 12.26 -32.21 4.69
CA ILE A 60 11.15 -31.27 4.89
C ILE A 60 10.68 -30.82 3.49
N PRO A 61 9.38 -30.90 3.18
CA PRO A 61 8.84 -30.40 1.92
C PRO A 61 9.30 -28.96 1.67
N PRO A 62 9.63 -28.56 0.43
CA PRO A 62 10.11 -27.20 0.13
C PRO A 62 9.18 -26.09 0.67
N GLU A 63 7.88 -26.36 0.68
CA GLU A 63 6.82 -25.48 1.19
C GLU A 63 6.76 -25.30 2.72
N LEU A 64 7.58 -26.05 3.47
CA LEU A 64 7.74 -25.95 4.93
C LEU A 64 9.14 -25.48 5.34
N ALA A 65 10.01 -25.14 4.39
CA ALA A 65 11.36 -24.65 4.66
C ALA A 65 11.34 -23.39 5.55
N GLY A 66 10.46 -22.43 5.27
CA GLY A 66 10.25 -21.23 6.09
C GLY A 66 9.73 -21.49 7.51
N ALA A 67 9.21 -22.68 7.80
CA ALA A 67 8.75 -23.05 9.14
C ALA A 67 9.88 -23.56 10.05
N ILE A 68 11.03 -23.93 9.48
CA ILE A 68 12.18 -24.49 10.21
C ILE A 68 12.68 -23.55 11.33
N PRO A 69 12.85 -22.23 11.10
CA PRO A 69 13.25 -21.32 12.16
C PRO A 69 12.18 -21.13 13.26
N LEU A 70 10.95 -21.57 13.00
CA LEU A 70 9.79 -21.37 13.88
C LEU A 70 9.37 -22.64 14.64
N ILE A 71 10.11 -23.75 14.50
CA ILE A 71 9.79 -25.03 15.15
C ILE A 71 9.55 -24.86 16.64
N ASP A 72 10.35 -24.04 17.32
CA ASP A 72 10.23 -23.80 18.76
C ASP A 72 9.00 -22.98 19.15
N ARG A 73 8.34 -22.30 18.21
CA ARG A 73 7.08 -21.59 18.46
C ARG A 73 5.86 -22.48 18.32
N PHE A 74 5.95 -23.51 17.49
CA PHE A 74 4.91 -24.52 17.39
C PHE A 74 4.98 -25.48 18.58
N GLN A 75 3.84 -25.85 19.16
CA GLN A 75 3.79 -26.82 20.25
C GLN A 75 3.66 -28.27 19.74
N VAL A 76 4.44 -28.64 18.73
CA VAL A 76 4.33 -29.90 17.94
C VAL A 76 4.12 -31.12 18.84
N GLU A 77 5.00 -31.33 19.83
CA GLU A 77 4.93 -32.49 20.72
C GLU A 77 3.69 -32.46 21.64
N GLY A 78 3.33 -31.28 22.16
CA GLY A 78 2.16 -31.11 23.03
C GLY A 78 0.86 -31.31 22.28
N PHE A 79 0.77 -30.73 21.08
CA PHE A 79 -0.39 -30.83 20.20
C PHE A 79 -0.64 -32.26 19.77
N LEU A 80 0.37 -32.95 19.23
CA LEU A 80 0.19 -34.29 18.67
C LEU A 80 -0.08 -35.34 19.76
N LYS A 81 0.50 -35.19 20.97
CA LYS A 81 0.10 -35.99 22.14
C LYS A 81 -1.36 -35.76 22.54
N ALA A 82 -1.82 -34.50 22.54
CA ALA A 82 -3.20 -34.18 22.88
C ALA A 82 -4.19 -34.70 21.82
N MET A 83 -3.81 -34.62 20.55
CA MET A 83 -4.58 -35.14 19.42
C MET A 83 -4.69 -36.66 19.48
N GLN A 84 -3.58 -37.35 19.76
CA GLN A 84 -3.58 -38.80 19.95
C GLN A 84 -4.51 -39.18 21.12
N LYS A 85 -4.47 -38.47 22.25
CA LYS A 85 -5.40 -38.70 23.38
C LYS A 85 -6.86 -38.49 22.96
N GLN A 86 -7.16 -37.45 22.18
CA GLN A 86 -8.52 -37.17 21.68
C GLN A 86 -9.04 -38.33 20.81
N ILE A 87 -8.24 -38.83 19.87
CA ILE A 87 -8.58 -39.98 19.02
C ILE A 87 -8.86 -41.24 19.87
N HIS A 88 -7.99 -41.54 20.84
CA HIS A 88 -8.17 -42.71 21.73
C HIS A 88 -9.38 -42.57 22.66
N SER A 89 -9.78 -41.34 23.01
CA SER A 89 -10.97 -41.08 23.83
C SER A 89 -12.28 -41.18 23.04
N ALA A 90 -12.27 -40.80 21.75
CA ALA A 90 -13.42 -40.92 20.85
C ALA A 90 -13.70 -42.38 20.44
N GLY A 91 -12.69 -43.25 20.43
CA GLY A 91 -12.79 -44.67 20.06
C GLY A 91 -13.41 -45.62 21.10
N LYS A 92 -13.85 -45.15 22.28
CA LYS A 92 -14.43 -46.01 23.35
C LYS A 92 -15.97 -46.18 23.27
N ARG A 93 -16.49 -46.44 22.08
CA ARG A 93 -17.82 -47.06 21.90
C ARG A 93 -17.70 -48.20 20.87
N GLY A 94 -17.02 -49.27 21.27
CA GLY A 94 -16.87 -50.49 20.48
C GLY A 94 -16.35 -51.63 21.36
N PHE A 95 -17.20 -52.63 21.57
CA PHE A 95 -16.96 -53.82 22.37
C PHE A 95 -15.75 -54.64 21.84
N PHE A 96 -14.87 -55.06 22.76
CA PHE A 96 -13.79 -56.06 22.63
C PHE A 96 -12.78 -55.91 21.46
N SER A 97 -11.54 -55.51 21.78
CA SER A 97 -10.36 -56.13 21.14
C SER A 97 -9.18 -56.24 22.12
N LYS A 98 -8.53 -57.40 22.06
CA LYS A 98 -7.53 -57.92 23.00
C LYS A 98 -6.21 -57.15 22.94
N LYS A 99 -5.52 -57.12 24.09
CA LYS A 99 -4.12 -56.71 24.24
C LYS A 99 -3.22 -57.35 23.16
N SER A 100 -2.46 -56.54 22.43
CA SER A 100 -1.18 -56.96 21.85
C SER A 100 -0.05 -56.25 22.60
N VAL A 101 0.87 -57.06 23.11
CA VAL A 101 2.11 -56.63 23.77
C VAL A 101 3.20 -56.67 22.72
N GLY A 102 3.79 -55.51 22.42
CA GLY A 102 4.98 -55.35 21.59
C GLY A 102 5.63 -54.00 21.92
N PRO A 103 6.97 -53.87 21.85
CA PRO A 103 7.65 -52.63 22.20
C PRO A 103 7.29 -51.56 21.17
N GLN A 104 6.50 -50.57 21.60
CA GLN A 104 6.13 -49.41 20.80
C GLN A 104 7.38 -48.54 20.60
N THR A 105 7.98 -48.63 19.41
CA THR A 105 8.87 -47.61 18.88
C THR A 105 8.08 -46.30 18.89
N ARG A 106 8.49 -45.30 19.70
CA ARG A 106 7.87 -43.97 19.70
C ARG A 106 7.96 -43.39 18.29
N GLU A 107 6.87 -43.41 17.52
CA GLU A 107 6.79 -42.66 16.27
C GLU A 107 7.09 -41.19 16.55
N LYS A 108 8.12 -40.66 15.89
CA LYS A 108 8.49 -39.24 16.00
C LYS A 108 7.50 -38.43 15.16
N PHE A 109 6.59 -37.78 15.86
CA PHE A 109 5.62 -36.81 15.36
C PHE A 109 6.29 -35.66 14.57
N THR A 110 5.73 -35.28 13.40
CA THR A 110 6.31 -34.24 12.54
C THR A 110 5.53 -32.91 12.58
N LEU A 111 6.21 -31.81 12.23
CA LEU A 111 5.59 -30.49 12.06
C LEU A 111 4.56 -30.49 10.91
N GLU A 112 4.82 -31.28 9.87
CA GLU A 112 3.94 -31.43 8.71
C GLU A 112 2.58 -32.02 9.11
N ASP A 113 2.57 -33.07 9.93
CA ASP A 113 1.32 -33.69 10.43
C ASP A 113 0.45 -32.68 11.18
N MET A 114 1.09 -31.83 12.00
CA MET A 114 0.40 -30.79 12.75
C MET A 114 -0.17 -29.68 11.84
N LEU A 115 0.46 -29.40 10.70
CA LEU A 115 0.07 -28.34 9.76
C LEU A 115 -0.76 -28.82 8.57
N CYS A 116 -1.17 -30.09 8.52
CA CYS A 116 -2.09 -30.59 7.50
C CYS A 116 -3.56 -30.44 7.92
N PHE A 117 -4.45 -30.36 6.93
CA PHE A 117 -5.89 -30.29 7.11
C PHE A 117 -6.40 -31.33 8.11
N GLN A 118 -7.35 -30.92 8.96
CA GLN A 118 -8.11 -31.85 9.78
C GLN A 118 -9.60 -31.47 9.84
N LYS A 119 -10.44 -32.49 9.99
CA LYS A 119 -11.90 -32.34 10.10
C LYS A 119 -12.36 -32.01 11.52
N ASP A 120 -11.74 -32.66 12.50
CA ASP A 120 -12.13 -32.55 13.90
C ASP A 120 -11.52 -31.32 14.58
N SER A 121 -12.18 -30.82 15.64
CA SER A 121 -11.66 -29.71 16.44
C SER A 121 -10.26 -30.00 16.98
N ILE A 122 -9.39 -28.98 16.97
CA ILE A 122 -8.06 -29.06 17.60
C ILE A 122 -8.18 -29.30 19.12
N PRO A 123 -7.30 -30.11 19.71
CA PRO A 123 -7.27 -30.38 21.16
C PRO A 123 -6.65 -29.26 22.00
N THR A 124 -5.76 -28.47 21.40
CA THR A 124 -5.01 -27.35 22.00
C THR A 124 -4.57 -26.41 20.87
N SER A 125 -3.96 -25.27 21.18
CA SER A 125 -3.44 -24.33 20.17
C SER A 125 -2.27 -24.91 19.37
N LEU A 126 -2.06 -24.42 18.15
CA LEU A 126 -0.93 -24.82 17.30
C LEU A 126 0.37 -24.15 17.77
N LEU A 127 0.29 -22.88 18.14
CA LEU A 127 1.39 -22.10 18.69
C LEU A 127 1.45 -22.22 20.20
N LYS A 128 2.65 -22.03 20.76
CA LYS A 128 2.88 -21.86 22.20
C LYS A 128 2.36 -20.47 22.61
N ILE A 129 1.11 -20.43 23.08
CA ILE A 129 0.44 -19.22 23.60
C ILE A 129 0.17 -19.36 25.09
N SER A 130 -0.22 -18.27 25.74
CA SER A 130 -0.59 -18.30 27.16
C SER A 130 -1.79 -19.24 27.43
N ASN A 131 -1.78 -19.91 28.59
CA ASN A 131 -2.79 -20.91 28.94
C ASN A 131 -4.24 -20.36 28.97
N ASP A 132 -4.42 -19.08 29.27
CA ASP A 132 -5.73 -18.43 29.26
C ASP A 132 -6.30 -18.25 27.84
N LEU A 133 -5.45 -18.27 26.82
CA LEU A 133 -5.82 -18.12 25.41
C LEU A 133 -6.08 -19.45 24.70
N VAL A 134 -5.60 -20.58 25.23
CA VAL A 134 -5.78 -21.92 24.63
C VAL A 134 -7.26 -22.24 24.40
N SER A 135 -8.13 -21.96 25.37
CA SER A 135 -9.58 -22.18 25.22
C SER A 135 -10.21 -21.32 24.12
N ARG A 136 -9.67 -20.11 23.88
CA ARG A 136 -10.11 -19.23 22.79
C ARG A 136 -9.58 -19.72 21.45
N SER A 137 -8.35 -20.21 21.40
CA SER A 137 -7.74 -20.84 20.22
C SER A 137 -8.58 -22.02 19.70
N ILE A 138 -9.03 -22.91 20.58
CA ILE A 138 -9.90 -24.04 20.21
C ILE A 138 -11.23 -23.52 19.64
N LYS A 139 -11.81 -22.47 20.24
CA LYS A 139 -13.03 -21.83 19.73
C LYS A 139 -12.83 -21.19 18.36
N LEU A 140 -11.68 -20.55 18.10
CA LEU A 140 -11.35 -20.00 16.78
C LEU A 140 -11.39 -21.11 15.72
N PHE A 141 -10.74 -22.24 15.98
CA PHE A 141 -10.72 -23.36 15.05
C PHE A 141 -12.12 -23.91 14.77
N HIS A 142 -12.97 -24.01 15.79
CA HIS A 142 -14.35 -24.42 15.60
C HIS A 142 -15.15 -23.44 14.71
N VAL A 143 -14.90 -22.14 14.81
CA VAL A 143 -15.49 -21.14 13.91
C VAL A 143 -14.95 -21.29 12.48
N ILE A 144 -13.65 -21.61 12.30
CA ILE A 144 -13.07 -21.91 10.98
C ILE A 144 -13.75 -23.13 10.34
N LEU A 145 -13.91 -24.23 11.09
CA LEU A 145 -14.60 -25.43 10.59
C LEU A 145 -16.05 -25.13 10.17
N LYS A 146 -16.76 -24.32 10.97
CA LYS A 146 -18.11 -23.85 10.64
C LYS A 146 -18.14 -22.99 9.39
N TYR A 147 -17.23 -22.03 9.25
CA TYR A 147 -17.11 -21.21 8.05
C TYR A 147 -16.88 -22.06 6.79
N MET A 148 -16.02 -23.09 6.88
CA MET A 148 -15.73 -24.02 5.79
C MET A 148 -16.90 -24.96 5.49
N GLY A 149 -17.84 -25.15 6.41
CA GLY A 149 -19.02 -26.02 6.26
C GLY A 149 -18.74 -27.51 6.39
N ILE A 150 -17.75 -27.87 7.22
CA ILE A 150 -17.32 -29.25 7.42
C ILE A 150 -18.37 -30.10 8.18
N ASP A 151 -19.22 -29.45 8.99
CA ASP A 151 -20.24 -30.09 9.84
C ASP A 151 -21.68 -29.63 9.52
N SER A 152 -21.90 -28.88 8.43
CA SER A 152 -23.23 -28.38 8.06
C SER A 152 -23.84 -29.19 6.92
N PRO A 153 -25.02 -29.81 7.10
CA PRO A 153 -25.73 -30.50 6.03
C PRO A 153 -26.37 -29.55 5.00
N ALA A 154 -26.39 -28.24 5.29
CA ALA A 154 -26.94 -27.20 4.43
C ALA A 154 -25.85 -26.27 3.87
N ILE A 155 -26.12 -25.67 2.70
CA ILE A 155 -25.29 -24.59 2.14
C ILE A 155 -25.35 -23.41 3.11
N ILE A 156 -24.19 -23.04 3.67
CA ILE A 156 -24.06 -21.89 4.57
C ILE A 156 -24.38 -20.61 3.81
N SER A 157 -25.25 -19.77 4.38
CA SER A 157 -25.64 -18.51 3.75
C SER A 157 -24.49 -17.49 3.77
N LEU A 158 -24.60 -16.43 2.97
CA LEU A 158 -23.60 -15.35 2.99
C LEU A 158 -23.58 -14.64 4.35
N GLU A 159 -24.76 -14.43 4.94
CA GLU A 159 -24.96 -13.79 6.24
C GLU A 159 -24.28 -14.59 7.36
N GLU A 160 -24.48 -15.90 7.40
CA GLU A 160 -23.83 -16.77 8.39
C GLU A 160 -22.30 -16.74 8.26
N ARG A 161 -21.78 -16.70 7.02
CA ARG A 161 -20.34 -16.55 6.77
C ARG A 161 -19.80 -15.24 7.33
N ILE A 162 -20.50 -14.12 7.10
CA ILE A 162 -20.09 -12.81 7.62
C ILE A 162 -20.09 -12.82 9.15
N GLU A 163 -21.10 -13.40 9.80
CA GLU A 163 -21.13 -13.52 11.25
C GLU A 163 -19.94 -14.31 11.82
N PHE A 164 -19.52 -15.38 11.14
CA PHE A 164 -18.35 -16.15 11.55
C PHE A 164 -17.07 -15.32 11.44
N VAL A 165 -16.91 -14.55 10.37
CA VAL A 165 -15.78 -13.63 10.19
C VAL A 165 -15.75 -12.57 11.29
N GLU A 166 -16.88 -11.95 11.62
CA GLU A 166 -16.96 -11.01 12.74
C GLU A 166 -16.57 -11.65 14.08
N LYS A 167 -17.02 -12.89 14.34
CA LYS A 167 -16.68 -13.64 15.56
C LYS A 167 -15.17 -13.88 15.65
N LEU A 168 -14.50 -14.16 14.53
CA LEU A 168 -13.04 -14.29 14.46
C LEU A 168 -12.37 -12.93 14.77
N TYR A 169 -12.75 -11.86 14.07
CA TYR A 169 -12.16 -10.52 14.25
C TYR A 169 -12.32 -9.96 15.66
N LYS A 170 -13.45 -10.22 16.33
CA LYS A 170 -13.69 -9.85 17.74
C LYS A 170 -12.61 -10.39 18.68
N HIS A 171 -12.01 -11.53 18.35
CA HIS A 171 -10.99 -12.17 19.18
C HIS A 171 -9.55 -11.83 18.74
N THR A 172 -9.31 -11.56 17.46
CA THR A 172 -7.95 -11.54 16.87
C THR A 172 -7.43 -10.16 16.51
N LEU A 173 -8.28 -9.18 16.16
CA LEU A 173 -7.80 -7.85 15.72
C LEU A 173 -6.95 -7.15 16.79
N LYS A 174 -7.37 -7.21 18.06
CA LYS A 174 -6.67 -6.53 19.18
C LYS A 174 -5.61 -7.39 19.89
N ARG A 175 -5.46 -8.67 19.52
CA ARG A 175 -4.60 -9.63 20.25
C ARG A 175 -3.66 -10.34 19.28
N SER A 176 -2.40 -9.91 19.25
CA SER A 176 -1.37 -10.44 18.34
C SER A 176 -1.18 -11.96 18.46
N GLU A 177 -1.16 -12.53 19.68
CA GLU A 177 -1.01 -13.98 19.88
C GLU A 177 -2.14 -14.79 19.23
N LEU A 178 -3.40 -14.37 19.39
CA LEU A 178 -4.54 -15.04 18.77
C LEU A 178 -4.61 -14.79 17.26
N ARG A 179 -4.04 -13.68 16.79
CA ARG A 179 -3.94 -13.36 15.37
C ARG A 179 -2.99 -14.32 14.66
N ASP A 180 -1.81 -14.49 15.22
CA ASP A 180 -0.80 -15.44 14.75
C ASP A 180 -1.34 -16.87 14.74
N GLU A 181 -2.03 -17.25 15.82
CA GLU A 181 -2.71 -18.54 15.92
C GLU A 181 -3.79 -18.72 14.84
N LEU A 182 -4.60 -17.69 14.57
CA LEU A 182 -5.61 -17.73 13.51
C LEU A 182 -4.98 -17.97 12.13
N PHE A 183 -3.92 -17.24 11.78
CA PHE A 183 -3.21 -17.45 10.52
C PHE A 183 -2.61 -18.86 10.43
N ALA A 184 -2.01 -19.37 11.51
CA ALA A 184 -1.49 -20.73 11.56
C ALA A 184 -2.62 -21.77 11.35
N GLN A 185 -3.76 -21.60 12.02
CA GLN A 185 -4.92 -22.48 11.88
C GLN A 185 -5.53 -22.46 10.47
N ILE A 186 -5.66 -21.29 9.84
CA ILE A 186 -6.15 -21.21 8.46
C ILE A 186 -5.15 -21.86 7.51
N SER A 187 -3.83 -21.62 7.68
CA SER A 187 -2.79 -22.26 6.87
C SER A 187 -2.78 -23.79 6.98
N LYS A 188 -3.16 -24.31 8.16
CA LYS A 188 -3.37 -25.73 8.37
C LYS A 188 -4.55 -26.26 7.54
N GLN A 189 -5.66 -25.51 7.49
CA GLN A 189 -6.85 -25.91 6.76
C GLN A 189 -6.72 -25.75 5.23
N THR A 190 -5.71 -25.03 4.73
CA THR A 190 -5.40 -24.93 3.30
C THR A 190 -4.46 -26.03 2.80
N ARG A 191 -3.64 -26.63 3.68
CA ARG A 191 -2.63 -27.64 3.30
C ARG A 191 -3.24 -29.05 3.28
N ASN A 192 -3.02 -29.78 2.18
CA ASN A 192 -3.52 -31.15 1.99
C ASN A 192 -5.04 -31.30 2.24
N ASN A 193 -5.80 -30.27 1.88
CA ASN A 193 -7.26 -30.28 2.02
C ASN A 193 -7.88 -31.20 0.93
N PRO A 194 -8.60 -32.27 1.31
CA PRO A 194 -9.11 -33.25 0.35
C PRO A 194 -10.33 -32.75 -0.45
N ASP A 195 -11.02 -31.71 0.02
CA ASP A 195 -12.21 -31.18 -0.63
C ASP A 195 -11.93 -29.80 -1.23
N ARG A 196 -12.30 -29.66 -2.51
CA ARG A 196 -12.10 -28.42 -3.27
C ARG A 196 -12.88 -27.25 -2.66
N GLY A 197 -14.12 -27.45 -2.26
CA GLY A 197 -14.98 -26.40 -1.71
C GLY A 197 -14.49 -25.92 -0.34
N TRP A 198 -14.04 -26.84 0.50
CA TRP A 198 -13.40 -26.51 1.78
C TRP A 198 -12.09 -25.75 1.59
N SER A 199 -11.26 -26.16 0.62
CA SER A 199 -10.01 -25.47 0.31
C SER A 199 -10.26 -24.03 -0.14
N ILE A 200 -11.20 -23.81 -1.06
CA ILE A 200 -11.61 -22.47 -1.51
C ILE A 200 -12.07 -21.61 -0.33
N ARG A 201 -12.91 -22.14 0.57
CA ARG A 201 -13.37 -21.42 1.76
C ARG A 201 -12.25 -21.10 2.75
N ALA A 202 -11.27 -21.99 2.92
CA ALA A 202 -10.12 -21.70 3.77
C ALA A 202 -9.25 -20.56 3.19
N TRP A 203 -9.03 -20.55 1.88
CA TRP A 203 -8.31 -19.47 1.20
C TRP A 203 -9.08 -18.14 1.16
N GLU A 204 -10.41 -18.19 1.00
CA GLU A 204 -11.28 -17.02 1.12
C GLU A 204 -11.17 -16.39 2.53
N LEU A 205 -11.15 -17.22 3.58
CA LEU A 205 -10.95 -16.77 4.95
C LEU A 205 -9.54 -16.22 5.20
N MET A 206 -8.51 -16.82 4.60
CA MET A 206 -7.14 -16.30 4.62
C MET A 206 -7.07 -14.90 4.00
N TYR A 207 -7.71 -14.72 2.84
CA TYR A 207 -7.77 -13.44 2.12
C TYR A 207 -8.47 -12.35 2.94
N LEU A 208 -9.62 -12.67 3.52
CA LEU A 208 -10.34 -11.79 4.45
C LEU A 208 -9.44 -11.30 5.59
N CYS A 209 -8.78 -12.24 6.27
CA CYS A 209 -7.89 -11.93 7.39
C CYS A 209 -6.71 -11.06 6.95
N ALA A 210 -6.03 -11.41 5.86
CA ALA A 210 -4.90 -10.66 5.31
C ALA A 210 -5.29 -9.24 4.87
N SER A 211 -6.54 -9.03 4.46
CA SER A 211 -7.08 -7.72 4.07
C SER A 211 -7.35 -6.80 5.27
N SER A 212 -7.51 -7.36 6.47
CA SER A 212 -7.82 -6.59 7.69
C SER A 212 -6.64 -6.46 8.65
N MET A 213 -5.70 -7.40 8.62
CA MET A 213 -4.58 -7.42 9.55
C MET A 213 -3.42 -8.27 9.03
N PRO A 214 -2.17 -7.86 9.28
CA PRO A 214 -1.02 -8.74 9.05
C PRO A 214 -0.79 -9.66 10.28
N PRO A 215 -0.19 -10.86 10.08
CA PRO A 215 0.42 -11.62 11.16
C PRO A 215 1.57 -10.80 11.79
N SER A 216 2.06 -11.23 12.94
CA SER A 216 3.26 -10.64 13.53
C SER A 216 4.49 -10.84 12.64
N LYS A 217 5.53 -10.04 12.87
CA LYS A 217 6.82 -10.15 12.16
C LYS A 217 7.43 -11.54 12.28
N ASP A 218 7.12 -12.25 13.37
CA ASP A 218 7.72 -13.54 13.68
C ASP A 218 7.16 -14.66 12.78
N ILE A 219 5.88 -14.62 12.43
CA ILE A 219 5.23 -15.63 11.57
C ILE A 219 5.09 -15.12 10.12
N GLY A 220 5.12 -13.81 9.92
CA GLY A 220 4.86 -13.18 8.62
C GLY A 220 5.76 -13.68 7.49
N ALA A 221 7.05 -13.93 7.75
CA ALA A 221 7.96 -14.47 6.74
C ALA A 221 7.53 -15.87 6.27
N TYR A 222 7.27 -16.79 7.21
CA TYR A 222 6.79 -18.14 6.92
C TYR A 222 5.48 -18.13 6.13
N LEU A 223 4.49 -17.34 6.57
CA LEU A 223 3.20 -17.26 5.89
C LEU A 223 3.34 -16.66 4.49
N SER A 224 4.13 -15.59 4.33
CA SER A 224 4.34 -14.97 3.04
C SER A 224 5.00 -15.92 2.04
N GLU A 225 5.98 -16.71 2.48
CA GLU A 225 6.64 -17.72 1.65
C GLU A 225 5.67 -18.85 1.26
N TYR A 226 4.89 -19.36 2.21
CA TYR A 226 3.87 -20.38 1.95
C TYR A 226 2.81 -19.89 0.95
N ILE A 227 2.26 -18.69 1.17
CA ILE A 227 1.25 -18.10 0.28
C ILE A 227 1.84 -17.86 -1.11
N HIS A 228 3.09 -17.37 -1.19
CA HIS A 228 3.79 -17.19 -2.46
C HIS A 228 3.97 -18.52 -3.21
N PHE A 229 4.37 -19.59 -2.51
CA PHE A 229 4.49 -20.92 -3.09
C PHE A 229 3.17 -21.41 -3.68
N VAL A 230 2.06 -21.27 -2.95
CA VAL A 230 0.74 -21.70 -3.43
C VAL A 230 0.24 -20.85 -4.60
N ALA A 231 0.44 -19.53 -4.55
CA ALA A 231 0.03 -18.60 -5.61
C ALA A 231 0.72 -18.90 -6.96
N HIS A 232 1.97 -19.36 -6.94
CA HIS A 232 2.75 -19.67 -8.14
C HIS A 232 2.88 -21.18 -8.42
N GLY A 233 2.20 -22.03 -7.65
CA GLY A 233 2.25 -23.48 -7.81
C GLY A 233 1.52 -23.93 -9.08
N ALA A 234 2.25 -24.50 -10.05
CA ALA A 234 1.69 -24.93 -11.34
C ALA A 234 0.60 -26.02 -11.22
N THR A 235 0.65 -26.84 -10.15
CA THR A 235 -0.28 -27.93 -9.88
C THR A 235 -1.44 -27.55 -8.96
N THR A 236 -1.47 -26.32 -8.44
CA THR A 236 -2.53 -25.82 -7.55
C THR A 236 -3.81 -25.54 -8.34
N ASP A 237 -5.00 -25.75 -7.75
CA ASP A 237 -6.29 -25.38 -8.36
C ASP A 237 -6.34 -23.88 -8.74
N ALA A 238 -6.97 -23.56 -9.87
CA ALA A 238 -6.95 -22.20 -10.42
C ALA A 238 -7.61 -21.16 -9.50
N ASP A 239 -8.73 -21.49 -8.87
CA ASP A 239 -9.45 -20.58 -7.97
C ASP A 239 -8.64 -20.35 -6.69
N VAL A 240 -8.00 -21.41 -6.19
CA VAL A 240 -7.08 -21.34 -5.05
C VAL A 240 -5.86 -20.45 -5.36
N ARG A 241 -5.27 -20.56 -6.56
CA ARG A 241 -4.14 -19.68 -6.96
C ARG A 241 -4.55 -18.21 -6.98
N VAL A 242 -5.74 -17.89 -7.51
CA VAL A 242 -6.26 -16.51 -7.53
C VAL A 242 -6.44 -15.98 -6.11
N LEU A 243 -7.06 -16.77 -5.21
CA LEU A 243 -7.22 -16.37 -3.81
C LEU A 243 -5.87 -16.22 -3.09
N ALA A 244 -4.90 -17.10 -3.34
CA ALA A 244 -3.56 -17.01 -2.78
C ALA A 244 -2.82 -15.75 -3.28
N LEU A 245 -2.95 -15.40 -4.56
CA LEU A 245 -2.39 -14.16 -5.11
C LEU A 245 -3.04 -12.91 -4.50
N ASN A 246 -4.37 -12.90 -4.37
CA ASN A 246 -5.11 -11.83 -3.71
C ASN A 246 -4.69 -11.69 -2.23
N THR A 247 -4.53 -12.82 -1.54
CA THR A 247 -4.03 -12.89 -0.17
C THR A 247 -2.62 -12.30 -0.06
N LEU A 248 -1.72 -12.65 -0.97
CA LEU A 248 -0.35 -12.14 -0.99
C LEU A 248 -0.33 -10.61 -1.16
N ASN A 249 -1.15 -10.08 -2.06
CA ASN A 249 -1.25 -8.64 -2.29
C ASN A 249 -1.90 -7.92 -1.10
N ALA A 250 -2.94 -8.49 -0.49
CA ALA A 250 -3.53 -7.97 0.74
C ALA A 250 -2.54 -7.97 1.90
N LEU A 251 -1.74 -9.03 2.04
CA LEU A 251 -0.71 -9.14 3.08
C LEU A 251 0.37 -8.07 2.92
N LYS A 252 0.85 -7.83 1.69
CA LYS A 252 1.81 -6.73 1.42
C LYS A 252 1.24 -5.38 1.86
N ARG A 253 -0.03 -5.11 1.53
CA ARG A 253 -0.74 -3.88 1.92
C ARG A 253 -0.88 -3.78 3.44
N SER A 254 -1.38 -4.82 4.11
CA SER A 254 -1.62 -4.81 5.56
C SER A 254 -0.34 -4.85 6.40
N VAL A 255 0.76 -5.43 5.91
CA VAL A 255 2.08 -5.33 6.57
C VAL A 255 2.59 -3.89 6.59
N LYS A 256 2.38 -3.13 5.51
CA LYS A 256 2.74 -1.71 5.42
C LYS A 256 1.82 -0.86 6.31
N ALA A 257 0.51 -1.08 6.20
CA ALA A 257 -0.49 -0.26 6.87
C ALA A 257 -0.69 -0.59 8.36
N GLY A 258 -0.37 -1.82 8.77
CA GLY A 258 -0.69 -2.35 10.09
C GLY A 258 -2.11 -2.93 10.17
N PRO A 259 -2.54 -3.41 11.34
CA PRO A 259 -3.88 -3.94 11.52
C PRO A 259 -4.95 -2.85 11.56
N ARG A 260 -6.15 -3.15 11.05
CA ARG A 260 -7.36 -2.35 11.25
C ARG A 260 -7.61 -2.06 12.74
N ILE A 261 -8.11 -0.86 13.03
CA ILE A 261 -8.44 -0.42 14.40
C ILE A 261 -9.87 -0.84 14.75
N THR A 262 -10.77 -0.82 13.77
CA THR A 262 -12.16 -1.25 13.91
C THR A 262 -12.41 -2.58 13.20
N ILE A 263 -13.42 -3.32 13.64
CA ILE A 263 -13.86 -4.51 12.91
C ILE A 263 -14.48 -4.01 11.60
N PRO A 264 -14.08 -4.54 10.43
CA PRO A 264 -14.70 -4.19 9.16
C PRO A 264 -16.22 -4.29 9.21
N ALA A 265 -16.92 -3.32 8.63
CA ALA A 265 -18.37 -3.28 8.60
C ALA A 265 -18.94 -4.45 7.79
N TRP A 266 -20.21 -4.77 8.04
CA TRP A 266 -20.92 -5.84 7.35
C TRP A 266 -20.81 -5.71 5.82
N GLU A 267 -21.04 -4.51 5.31
CA GLU A 267 -21.03 -4.21 3.89
C GLU A 267 -19.62 -4.35 3.29
N GLU A 268 -18.55 -4.11 4.06
CA GLU A 268 -17.17 -4.31 3.62
C GLU A 268 -16.86 -5.81 3.43
N ILE A 269 -17.26 -6.65 4.41
CA ILE A 269 -17.04 -8.10 4.35
C ILE A 269 -17.87 -8.69 3.21
N GLU A 270 -19.13 -8.29 3.08
CA GLU A 270 -20.02 -8.71 2.01
C GLU A 270 -19.46 -8.33 0.63
N ALA A 271 -18.97 -7.10 0.47
CA ALA A 271 -18.38 -6.63 -0.78
C ALA A 271 -17.16 -7.47 -1.17
N LEU A 272 -16.24 -7.75 -0.23
CA LEU A 272 -15.07 -8.60 -0.50
C LEU A 272 -15.48 -10.02 -0.93
N LEU A 273 -16.43 -10.63 -0.22
CA LEU A 273 -16.93 -11.98 -0.52
C LEU A 273 -17.67 -12.08 -1.86
N THR A 274 -18.25 -10.97 -2.32
CA THR A 274 -18.99 -10.90 -3.59
C THR A 274 -18.18 -10.24 -4.71
N SER A 275 -16.88 -9.96 -4.48
CA SER A 275 -15.99 -9.28 -5.43
C SER A 275 -16.54 -7.93 -5.93
N ARG A 276 -17.23 -7.20 -5.05
CA ARG A 276 -17.69 -5.82 -5.29
C ARG A 276 -16.76 -4.84 -4.59
N LYS A 277 -16.71 -3.61 -5.10
CA LYS A 277 -16.11 -2.47 -4.42
C LYS A 277 -17.19 -1.60 -3.81
N LEU A 278 -16.91 -1.00 -2.66
CA LEU A 278 -17.74 0.05 -2.08
C LEU A 278 -17.34 1.41 -2.65
N THR A 279 -18.18 2.42 -2.45
CA THR A 279 -17.89 3.80 -2.86
C THR A 279 -18.06 4.78 -1.71
N THR A 280 -17.29 5.86 -1.74
CA THR A 280 -17.43 6.97 -0.80
C THR A 280 -17.08 8.30 -1.47
N ILE A 281 -17.57 9.39 -0.90
CA ILE A 281 -17.45 10.73 -1.49
C ILE A 281 -16.29 11.48 -0.83
N VAL A 282 -15.41 12.04 -1.66
CA VAL A 282 -14.36 12.97 -1.24
C VAL A 282 -14.71 14.36 -1.77
N PHE A 283 -14.77 15.32 -0.87
CA PHE A 283 -15.07 16.73 -1.19
C PHE A 283 -13.79 17.52 -1.43
N PHE A 284 -13.89 18.57 -2.24
CA PHE A 284 -12.89 19.63 -2.33
C PHE A 284 -13.35 20.85 -1.52
N LEU A 285 -12.47 21.85 -1.37
CA LEU A 285 -12.75 23.04 -0.56
C LEU A 285 -13.77 24.01 -1.20
N ASP A 286 -14.13 23.80 -2.46
CA ASP A 286 -15.20 24.52 -3.16
C ASP A 286 -16.55 23.78 -3.12
N GLU A 287 -16.66 22.75 -2.26
CA GLU A 287 -17.83 21.86 -2.11
C GLU A 287 -18.14 20.97 -3.32
N THR A 288 -17.33 21.02 -4.38
CA THR A 288 -17.35 19.97 -5.41
C THR A 288 -16.89 18.65 -4.81
N PHE A 289 -17.18 17.53 -5.47
CA PHE A 289 -16.84 16.22 -4.95
C PHE A 289 -16.58 15.22 -6.07
N GLU A 290 -15.79 14.20 -5.75
CA GLU A 290 -15.61 13.01 -6.56
C GLU A 290 -15.96 11.77 -5.74
N GLU A 291 -16.45 10.74 -6.44
CA GLU A 291 -16.72 9.44 -5.85
C GLU A 291 -15.51 8.53 -6.09
N ILE A 292 -14.97 7.95 -5.01
CA ILE A 292 -13.87 6.99 -5.07
C ILE A 292 -14.36 5.61 -4.63
N THR A 293 -13.71 4.58 -5.16
CA THR A 293 -13.96 3.20 -4.74
C THR A 293 -13.08 2.84 -3.55
N TYR A 294 -13.55 1.95 -2.68
CA TYR A 294 -12.71 1.39 -1.61
C TYR A 294 -13.09 -0.07 -1.30
N ASP A 295 -12.10 -0.82 -0.82
CA ASP A 295 -12.24 -2.17 -0.28
C ASP A 295 -11.78 -2.20 1.19
N MET A 296 -11.80 -3.38 1.81
CA MET A 296 -11.38 -3.58 3.20
C MET A 296 -9.92 -3.17 3.49
N ALA A 297 -9.07 -3.15 2.47
CA ALA A 297 -7.64 -2.89 2.54
C ALA A 297 -7.23 -1.50 2.01
N THR A 298 -8.15 -0.71 1.46
CA THR A 298 -7.88 0.64 0.93
C THR A 298 -7.46 1.59 2.04
N THR A 299 -6.25 2.12 1.92
CA THR A 299 -5.68 3.16 2.79
C THR A 299 -5.93 4.56 2.25
N VAL A 300 -5.65 5.58 3.06
CA VAL A 300 -5.68 6.99 2.63
C VAL A 300 -4.73 7.23 1.45
N ALA A 301 -3.54 6.62 1.45
CA ALA A 301 -2.59 6.74 0.34
C ALA A 301 -3.18 6.18 -0.97
N ASP A 302 -3.81 5.01 -0.91
CA ASP A 302 -4.43 4.38 -2.09
C ASP A 302 -5.60 5.24 -2.61
N ALA A 303 -6.41 5.78 -1.69
CA ALA A 303 -7.52 6.67 -2.04
C ALA A 303 -7.06 8.00 -2.67
N VAL A 304 -5.93 8.55 -2.20
CA VAL A 304 -5.30 9.74 -2.78
C VAL A 304 -4.78 9.45 -4.19
N GLU A 305 -4.17 8.29 -4.40
CA GLU A 305 -3.69 7.86 -5.73
C GLU A 305 -4.85 7.67 -6.72
N GLU A 306 -5.93 6.99 -6.30
CA GLU A 306 -7.14 6.83 -7.12
C GLU A 306 -7.78 8.17 -7.47
N LEU A 307 -7.97 9.04 -6.46
CA LEU A 307 -8.55 10.37 -6.66
C LEU A 307 -7.68 11.23 -7.58
N ALA A 308 -6.37 11.21 -7.42
CA ALA A 308 -5.44 11.92 -8.29
C ALA A 308 -5.55 11.45 -9.75
N GLY A 309 -5.74 10.15 -9.97
CA GLY A 309 -6.03 9.58 -11.29
C GLY A 309 -7.34 10.11 -11.89
N ILE A 310 -8.43 10.12 -11.11
CA ILE A 310 -9.76 10.61 -11.54
C ILE A 310 -9.68 12.07 -11.98
N ILE A 311 -9.06 12.94 -11.17
CA ILE A 311 -8.97 14.38 -11.45
C ILE A 311 -7.78 14.74 -12.36
N LYS A 312 -7.03 13.76 -12.85
CA LYS A 312 -5.84 13.93 -13.70
C LYS A 312 -4.75 14.82 -13.07
N LEU A 313 -4.57 14.71 -11.75
CA LEU A 313 -3.52 15.43 -11.02
C LEU A 313 -2.21 14.63 -11.09
N SER A 314 -1.23 15.14 -11.83
CA SER A 314 0.05 14.45 -12.04
C SER A 314 0.98 14.51 -10.82
N VAL A 315 1.00 15.64 -10.11
CA VAL A 315 1.86 15.87 -8.95
C VAL A 315 1.00 16.01 -7.69
N TYR A 316 0.69 14.88 -7.05
CA TYR A 316 -0.19 14.84 -5.88
C TYR A 316 0.53 14.64 -4.54
N SER A 317 1.87 14.51 -4.51
CA SER A 317 2.63 14.23 -3.27
C SER A 317 2.51 15.29 -2.15
N SER A 318 2.05 16.49 -2.50
CA SER A 318 1.74 17.59 -1.57
C SER A 318 0.31 17.59 -1.06
N PHE A 319 -0.56 16.73 -1.60
CA PHE A 319 -1.97 16.59 -1.26
C PHE A 319 -2.21 15.35 -0.40
N SER A 320 -3.26 15.38 0.40
CA SER A 320 -3.74 14.23 1.16
C SER A 320 -5.21 14.42 1.54
N LEU A 321 -5.81 13.41 2.17
CA LEU A 321 -7.16 13.48 2.71
C LEU A 321 -7.14 14.06 4.13
N PHE A 322 -8.21 14.78 4.44
CA PHE A 322 -8.48 15.36 5.73
C PHE A 322 -9.88 14.97 6.19
N GLU A 323 -10.03 14.78 7.49
CA GLU A 323 -11.34 14.77 8.12
C GLU A 323 -11.77 16.22 8.36
N CYS A 324 -12.88 16.64 7.75
CA CYS A 324 -13.54 17.90 8.08
C CYS A 324 -14.68 17.64 9.08
N ARG A 325 -14.60 18.28 10.24
CA ARG A 325 -15.64 18.26 11.28
C ARG A 325 -16.32 19.63 11.34
N LYS A 326 -17.63 19.64 11.13
CA LYS A 326 -18.46 20.84 11.30
C LYS A 326 -19.32 20.72 12.55
N VAL A 327 -19.01 21.54 13.55
CA VAL A 327 -19.83 21.68 14.76
C VAL A 327 -20.91 22.74 14.50
N VAL A 328 -22.18 22.35 14.62
CA VAL A 328 -23.30 23.29 14.48
C VAL A 328 -23.77 23.62 15.89
N ASN A 329 -23.41 24.81 16.39
CA ASN A 329 -23.88 25.26 17.70
C ASN A 329 -25.40 25.43 17.66
N GLY A 330 -26.11 24.68 18.50
CA GLY A 330 -27.54 24.83 18.71
C GLY A 330 -27.86 26.23 19.28
N SER A 331 -28.66 26.98 18.53
CA SER A 331 -29.34 28.25 18.89
C SER A 331 -28.50 29.55 18.97
N LYS A 332 -28.95 30.54 18.16
CA LYS A 332 -28.71 32.00 18.24
C LYS A 332 -27.28 32.55 18.16
N SER A 333 -26.33 31.88 17.52
CA SER A 333 -25.11 32.53 17.02
C SER A 333 -25.08 32.48 15.50
N SER A 334 -24.91 33.64 14.84
CA SER A 334 -24.67 33.77 13.39
C SER A 334 -23.19 33.54 13.06
N GLU A 335 -22.55 32.67 13.84
CA GLU A 335 -21.19 32.20 13.60
C GLU A 335 -21.30 30.96 12.74
N ILE A 336 -20.76 31.05 11.52
CA ILE A 336 -20.48 29.87 10.69
C ILE A 336 -19.67 28.93 11.57
N GLY A 337 -20.22 27.75 11.88
CA GLY A 337 -19.56 26.79 12.77
C GLY A 337 -18.12 26.57 12.33
N ASN A 338 -17.18 26.63 13.28
CA ASN A 338 -15.76 26.43 12.98
C ASN A 338 -15.58 25.04 12.35
N GLU A 339 -15.24 25.02 11.06
CA GLU A 339 -14.84 23.80 10.37
C GLU A 339 -13.41 23.47 10.78
N GLU A 340 -13.25 22.32 11.44
CA GLU A 340 -11.95 21.80 11.86
C GLU A 340 -11.49 20.76 10.84
N TYR A 341 -10.32 20.97 10.24
CA TYR A 341 -9.71 20.03 9.30
C TYR A 341 -8.54 19.31 9.96
N ILE A 342 -8.64 17.99 10.07
CA ILE A 342 -7.65 17.14 10.74
C ILE A 342 -6.95 16.27 9.68
N GLY A 343 -5.62 16.29 9.66
CA GLY A 343 -4.85 15.50 8.70
C GLY A 343 -5.00 14.00 8.94
N LEU A 344 -5.13 13.23 7.87
CA LEU A 344 -5.21 11.78 7.96
C LEU A 344 -3.85 11.14 7.69
N ASP A 345 -3.52 10.09 8.44
CA ASP A 345 -2.33 9.29 8.21
C ASP A 345 -2.48 8.48 6.91
N ASP A 346 -1.44 8.49 6.08
CA ASP A 346 -1.43 7.84 4.77
C ASP A 346 -1.73 6.33 4.84
N ASN A 347 -1.44 5.67 5.97
CA ASN A 347 -1.69 4.25 6.19
C ASN A 347 -3.02 3.95 6.88
N LYS A 348 -3.81 4.96 7.27
CA LYS A 348 -5.11 4.74 7.89
C LYS A 348 -6.10 4.19 6.86
N TYR A 349 -6.94 3.25 7.27
CA TYR A 349 -7.92 2.62 6.40
C TYR A 349 -9.17 3.49 6.22
N ILE A 350 -9.67 3.57 4.98
CA ILE A 350 -10.92 4.30 4.67
C ILE A 350 -12.10 3.73 5.44
N GLY A 351 -12.22 2.40 5.54
CA GLY A 351 -13.29 1.75 6.30
C GLY A 351 -13.29 2.10 7.79
N ASP A 352 -12.11 2.27 8.41
CA ASP A 352 -11.99 2.71 9.80
C ASP A 352 -12.46 4.16 9.97
N LEU A 353 -12.10 5.05 9.03
CA LEU A 353 -12.53 6.45 9.03
C LEU A 353 -14.05 6.60 8.92
N LEU A 354 -14.67 5.88 7.98
CA LEU A 354 -16.12 5.93 7.79
C LEU A 354 -16.87 5.37 9.02
N SER A 355 -16.32 4.34 9.66
CA SER A 355 -16.86 3.79 10.91
C SER A 355 -16.73 4.76 12.09
N GLU A 356 -15.62 5.48 12.18
CA GLU A 356 -15.42 6.56 13.14
C GLU A 356 -16.41 7.71 12.92
N PHE A 357 -16.65 8.12 11.67
CA PHE A 357 -17.60 9.19 11.33
C PHE A 357 -19.03 8.83 11.74
N LYS A 358 -19.46 7.59 11.44
CA LYS A 358 -20.76 7.05 11.89
C LYS A 358 -20.85 7.08 13.42
N SER A 359 -19.81 6.57 14.10
CA SER A 359 -19.77 6.51 15.57
C SER A 359 -19.77 7.90 16.23
N ALA A 360 -19.08 8.88 15.65
CA ALA A 360 -19.03 10.25 16.15
C ALA A 360 -20.39 10.95 16.02
N LYS A 361 -21.11 10.69 14.92
CA LYS A 361 -22.48 11.18 14.71
C LYS A 361 -23.46 10.64 15.77
N ASP A 362 -23.37 9.34 16.07
CA ASP A 362 -24.26 8.69 17.05
C ASP A 362 -24.02 9.15 18.50
N ARG A 363 -22.75 9.31 18.89
CA ARG A 363 -22.37 9.71 20.27
C ARG A 363 -22.82 11.12 20.64
N ASN A 364 -22.80 12.05 19.68
CA ASN A 364 -22.99 13.47 19.93
C ASN A 364 -24.45 13.94 19.79
N LYS A 365 -25.44 13.03 19.71
CA LYS A 365 -26.89 13.34 19.62
C LYS A 365 -27.24 14.46 18.61
N GLY A 366 -26.46 14.62 17.54
CA GLY A 366 -26.67 15.66 16.51
C GLY A 366 -26.01 17.03 16.75
N GLU A 367 -25.06 17.19 17.68
CA GLU A 367 -24.29 18.45 17.84
C GLU A 367 -23.11 18.56 16.84
N ILE A 368 -22.55 17.43 16.40
CA ILE A 368 -21.58 17.34 15.29
C ILE A 368 -22.32 16.72 14.10
N LEU A 369 -22.73 17.54 13.13
CA LEU A 369 -23.66 17.08 12.07
C LEU A 369 -22.97 16.62 10.80
N HIS A 370 -21.72 17.01 10.53
CA HIS A 370 -21.03 16.63 9.30
C HIS A 370 -19.55 16.29 9.55
N CYS A 371 -19.22 15.01 9.36
CA CYS A 371 -17.86 14.54 9.13
C CYS A 371 -17.75 14.21 7.64
N LYS A 372 -16.79 14.84 6.94
CA LYS A 372 -16.57 14.64 5.49
C LYS A 372 -15.10 14.32 5.24
N LEU A 373 -14.81 13.50 4.23
CA LEU A 373 -13.46 13.40 3.66
C LEU A 373 -13.24 14.59 2.74
N VAL A 374 -12.13 15.29 2.92
CA VAL A 374 -11.76 16.46 2.12
C VAL A 374 -10.37 16.26 1.53
N PHE A 375 -10.24 16.41 0.21
CA PHE A 375 -8.95 16.43 -0.45
C PHE A 375 -8.38 17.85 -0.47
N LYS A 376 -7.21 18.04 0.12
CA LYS A 376 -6.53 19.34 0.09
C LYS A 376 -5.02 19.18 0.10
N LYS A 377 -4.34 20.27 -0.25
CA LYS A 377 -2.90 20.39 -0.16
C LYS A 377 -2.49 20.40 1.32
N ARG A 378 -1.76 19.38 1.72
CA ARG A 378 -1.22 19.21 3.08
C ARG A 378 0.02 20.07 3.32
N LEU A 379 0.85 20.22 2.29
CA LEU A 379 2.16 20.87 2.40
C LEU A 379 2.38 21.82 1.21
N PHE A 380 2.88 23.02 1.48
CA PHE A 380 3.24 23.99 0.44
C PHE A 380 4.75 24.05 0.25
N ARG A 381 5.30 23.14 -0.54
CA ARG A 381 6.75 23.08 -0.76
C ARG A 381 7.20 24.21 -1.67
N GLU A 382 8.46 24.57 -1.60
CA GLU A 382 9.00 25.58 -2.51
C GLU A 382 9.12 25.02 -3.92
N SER A 383 9.35 23.70 -4.07
CA SER A 383 9.34 22.99 -5.37
C SER A 383 8.02 23.11 -6.12
N ASP A 384 6.90 23.27 -5.39
CA ASP A 384 5.56 23.35 -5.96
C ASP A 384 5.39 24.56 -6.88
N GLU A 385 6.22 25.60 -6.70
CA GLU A 385 6.18 26.79 -7.54
C GLU A 385 6.59 26.52 -9.00
N ALA A 386 7.33 25.42 -9.24
CA ALA A 386 7.72 25.02 -10.59
C ALA A 386 6.65 24.15 -11.28
N VAL A 387 5.60 23.75 -10.57
CA VAL A 387 4.54 22.88 -11.10
C VAL A 387 3.56 23.71 -11.91
N THR A 388 3.44 23.41 -13.21
CA THR A 388 2.56 24.09 -14.16
C THR A 388 1.31 23.28 -14.52
N ASP A 389 1.09 22.14 -13.85
CA ASP A 389 -0.11 21.31 -14.05
C ASP A 389 -1.38 22.13 -13.77
N PRO A 390 -2.32 22.25 -14.73
CA PRO A 390 -3.53 23.05 -14.56
C PRO A 390 -4.38 22.64 -13.35
N MET A 391 -4.51 21.33 -13.08
CA MET A 391 -5.29 20.86 -11.93
C MET A 391 -4.60 21.22 -10.62
N PHE A 392 -3.27 21.10 -10.58
CA PHE A 392 -2.46 21.51 -9.43
C PHE A 392 -2.63 23.01 -9.12
N VAL A 393 -2.58 23.86 -10.15
CA VAL A 393 -2.75 25.32 -10.02
C VAL A 393 -4.18 25.64 -9.59
N GLN A 394 -5.18 24.98 -10.16
CA GLN A 394 -6.59 25.17 -9.81
C GLN A 394 -6.86 24.78 -8.34
N LEU A 395 -6.43 23.60 -7.89
CA LEU A 395 -6.60 23.18 -6.49
C LEU A 395 -5.82 24.09 -5.53
N SER A 396 -4.63 24.56 -5.93
CA SER A 396 -3.86 25.54 -5.15
C SER A 396 -4.61 26.86 -5.02
N TYR A 397 -5.23 27.35 -6.10
CA TYR A 397 -6.08 28.54 -6.09
C TYR A 397 -7.30 28.36 -5.19
N VAL A 398 -8.05 27.26 -5.34
CA VAL A 398 -9.23 26.95 -4.52
C VAL A 398 -8.85 26.94 -3.02
N GLN A 399 -7.72 26.35 -2.65
CA GLN A 399 -7.28 26.32 -1.26
C GLN A 399 -6.86 27.69 -0.73
N LEU A 400 -6.11 28.48 -1.51
CA LEU A 400 -5.71 29.84 -1.11
C LEU A 400 -6.90 30.79 -1.03
N GLN A 401 -7.87 30.65 -1.94
CA GLN A 401 -9.14 31.34 -1.88
C GLN A 401 -9.89 30.98 -0.59
N HIS A 402 -10.07 29.69 -0.32
CA HIS A 402 -10.74 29.22 0.90
C HIS A 402 -10.08 29.81 2.17
N ASP A 403 -8.75 29.72 2.27
CA ASP A 403 -8.00 30.28 3.40
C ASP A 403 -8.14 31.81 3.50
N TYR A 404 -8.14 32.52 2.37
CA TYR A 404 -8.38 33.97 2.34
C TYR A 404 -9.76 34.33 2.85
N ILE A 405 -10.82 33.65 2.40
CA ILE A 405 -12.21 33.91 2.80
C ILE A 405 -12.46 33.60 4.29
N LEU A 406 -11.77 32.60 4.85
CA LEU A 406 -11.77 32.36 6.31
C LEU A 406 -11.08 33.48 7.11
N GLY A 407 -10.44 34.45 6.43
CA GLY A 407 -9.69 35.52 7.04
C GLY A 407 -8.30 35.08 7.49
N ASN A 408 -7.74 33.99 6.94
CA ASN A 408 -6.44 33.50 7.37
C ASN A 408 -5.28 34.40 6.98
N TYR A 409 -5.46 35.23 5.95
CA TYR A 409 -4.49 36.21 5.47
C TYR A 409 -4.95 37.62 5.89
N PRO A 410 -4.44 38.18 7.01
CA PRO A 410 -4.79 39.52 7.45
C PRO A 410 -4.11 40.56 6.54
N VAL A 411 -4.78 40.95 5.47
CA VAL A 411 -4.27 41.90 4.47
C VAL A 411 -4.84 43.31 4.70
N GLY A 412 -4.15 44.33 4.20
CA GLY A 412 -4.61 45.71 4.25
C GLY A 412 -5.75 46.00 3.28
N ARG A 413 -6.29 47.23 3.33
CA ARG A 413 -7.41 47.68 2.49
C ARG A 413 -7.13 47.49 0.99
N ASP A 414 -5.99 47.98 0.52
CA ASP A 414 -5.66 47.96 -0.90
C ASP A 414 -5.55 46.53 -1.43
N ASP A 415 -4.83 45.67 -0.71
CA ASP A 415 -4.71 44.25 -1.05
C ASP A 415 -6.05 43.52 -1.01
N ALA A 416 -6.90 43.80 0.00
CA ALA A 416 -8.24 43.21 0.07
C ALA A 416 -9.10 43.59 -1.13
N SER A 417 -9.10 44.88 -1.52
CA SER A 417 -9.83 45.35 -2.70
C SER A 417 -9.33 44.68 -3.99
N GLN A 418 -8.02 44.54 -4.14
CA GLN A 418 -7.39 43.91 -5.29
C GLN A 418 -7.70 42.40 -5.35
N LEU A 419 -7.55 41.69 -4.23
CA LEU A 419 -7.79 40.25 -4.14
C LEU A 419 -9.27 39.90 -4.37
N SER A 420 -10.20 40.72 -3.87
CA SER A 420 -11.63 40.53 -4.16
C SER A 420 -11.95 40.80 -5.62
N ALA A 421 -11.41 41.87 -6.23
CA ALA A 421 -11.58 42.14 -7.66
C ALA A 421 -11.02 41.00 -8.56
N LEU A 422 -9.84 40.47 -8.24
CA LEU A 422 -9.24 39.34 -8.96
C LEU A 422 -10.12 38.09 -8.91
N GLN A 423 -10.67 37.74 -7.74
CA GLN A 423 -11.55 36.58 -7.61
C GLN A 423 -12.84 36.75 -8.40
N ILE A 424 -13.43 37.95 -8.40
CA ILE A 424 -14.61 38.27 -9.21
C ILE A 424 -14.28 38.10 -10.71
N LEU A 425 -13.12 38.61 -11.15
CA LEU A 425 -12.67 38.45 -12.53
C LEU A 425 -12.48 36.98 -12.92
N VAL A 426 -11.96 36.14 -12.02
CA VAL A 426 -11.87 34.68 -12.24
C VAL A 426 -13.27 34.06 -12.40
N GLU A 427 -14.24 34.45 -11.57
CA GLU A 427 -15.59 33.89 -11.59
C GLU A 427 -16.34 34.27 -12.88
N ILE A 428 -16.49 35.58 -13.15
CA ILE A 428 -17.40 36.07 -14.20
C ILE A 428 -16.69 36.56 -15.48
N GLY A 429 -15.38 36.78 -15.45
CA GLY A 429 -14.67 37.46 -16.54
C GLY A 429 -14.86 38.99 -16.52
N PHE A 430 -14.19 39.70 -17.42
CA PHE A 430 -14.26 41.16 -17.45
C PHE A 430 -15.61 41.64 -18.02
N ILE A 431 -16.17 42.69 -17.41
CA ILE A 431 -17.40 43.36 -17.84
C ILE A 431 -17.24 44.88 -17.71
N ASP A 432 -17.75 45.64 -18.69
CA ASP A 432 -17.57 47.09 -18.73
C ASP A 432 -18.30 47.84 -17.59
N ASN A 433 -19.49 47.34 -17.22
CA ASN A 433 -20.36 47.95 -16.22
C ASN A 433 -20.64 47.01 -15.05
N PRO A 434 -19.71 46.86 -14.09
CA PRO A 434 -19.88 46.00 -12.91
C PRO A 434 -21.14 46.28 -12.10
N GLU A 435 -21.51 47.56 -11.96
CA GLU A 435 -22.70 48.00 -11.22
C GLU A 435 -24.03 47.49 -11.81
N SER A 436 -24.02 47.11 -13.10
CA SER A 436 -25.20 46.55 -13.78
C SER A 436 -25.34 45.04 -13.60
N CYS A 437 -24.32 44.37 -13.04
CA CYS A 437 -24.34 42.94 -12.78
C CYS A 437 -25.26 42.63 -11.58
N VAL A 438 -26.33 41.88 -11.81
CA VAL A 438 -27.33 41.51 -10.78
C VAL A 438 -26.69 40.75 -9.61
N GLU A 439 -25.63 39.98 -9.88
CA GLU A 439 -24.92 39.17 -8.88
C GLU A 439 -23.78 39.91 -8.17
N TRP A 440 -23.47 41.16 -8.54
CA TRP A 440 -22.31 41.90 -8.02
C TRP A 440 -22.24 41.91 -6.49
N ILE A 441 -23.38 42.19 -5.84
CA ILE A 441 -23.48 42.22 -4.38
C ILE A 441 -23.21 40.84 -3.74
N SER A 442 -23.68 39.76 -4.37
CA SER A 442 -23.43 38.39 -3.92
C SER A 442 -21.95 38.02 -4.07
N LEU A 443 -21.33 38.41 -5.19
CA LEU A 443 -19.91 38.18 -5.45
C LEU A 443 -19.02 38.92 -4.44
N LEU A 444 -19.37 40.16 -4.07
CA LEU A 444 -18.69 40.90 -3.00
C LEU A 444 -18.80 40.18 -1.66
N GLU A 445 -19.98 39.71 -1.28
CA GLU A 445 -20.19 38.99 -0.02
C GLU A 445 -19.47 37.63 0.01
N ARG A 446 -19.32 36.98 -1.15
CA ARG A 446 -18.61 35.71 -1.30
C ARG A 446 -17.08 35.86 -1.28
N PHE A 447 -16.55 36.92 -1.90
CA PHE A 447 -15.10 37.07 -2.13
C PHE A 447 -14.40 38.11 -1.27
N LEU A 448 -15.12 38.83 -0.40
CA LEU A 448 -14.53 39.69 0.62
C LEU A 448 -14.65 39.02 2.01
N PRO A 449 -13.53 38.73 2.70
CA PRO A 449 -13.57 38.07 4.00
C PRO A 449 -14.41 38.87 5.00
N ARG A 450 -15.28 38.20 5.76
CA ARG A 450 -16.23 38.84 6.69
C ARG A 450 -15.53 39.77 7.68
N GLN A 451 -14.36 39.37 8.18
CA GLN A 451 -13.56 40.14 9.14
C GLN A 451 -13.03 41.45 8.54
N VAL A 452 -12.81 41.49 7.22
CA VAL A 452 -12.40 42.68 6.48
C VAL A 452 -13.62 43.52 6.09
N ALA A 453 -14.70 42.87 5.66
CA ALA A 453 -15.95 43.53 5.27
C ALA A 453 -16.52 44.43 6.38
N ILE A 454 -16.45 43.99 7.65
CA ILE A 454 -16.98 44.76 8.79
C ILE A 454 -16.15 45.99 9.18
N THR A 455 -14.96 46.17 8.61
CA THR A 455 -14.07 47.29 8.98
C THR A 455 -14.53 48.64 8.41
N ARG A 456 -15.42 48.63 7.39
CA ARG A 456 -15.89 49.82 6.66
C ARG A 456 -17.32 49.64 6.17
N ALA A 457 -17.91 50.72 5.65
CA ALA A 457 -19.21 50.65 5.01
C ALA A 457 -19.14 49.82 3.72
N LYS A 458 -20.18 49.00 3.47
CA LYS A 458 -20.27 48.12 2.28
C LYS A 458 -20.08 48.89 0.96
N ARG A 459 -20.65 50.10 0.86
CA ARG A 459 -20.56 50.95 -0.33
C ARG A 459 -19.14 51.44 -0.61
N ASP A 460 -18.33 51.68 0.42
CA ASP A 460 -16.95 52.09 0.23
C ASP A 460 -16.10 50.95 -0.34
N TRP A 461 -16.33 49.73 0.16
CA TRP A 461 -15.68 48.53 -0.37
C TRP A 461 -16.07 48.27 -1.81
N GLU A 462 -17.36 48.40 -2.13
CA GLU A 462 -17.88 48.26 -3.48
C GLU A 462 -17.19 49.22 -4.47
N LEU A 463 -17.09 50.52 -4.13
CA LEU A 463 -16.43 51.52 -4.97
C LEU A 463 -14.94 51.21 -5.18
N ASP A 464 -14.23 50.82 -4.12
CA ASP A 464 -12.81 50.45 -4.22
C ASP A 464 -12.62 49.22 -5.12
N ILE A 465 -13.45 48.19 -4.95
CA ILE A 465 -13.37 46.93 -5.73
C ILE A 465 -13.73 47.16 -7.20
N ILE A 466 -14.76 47.97 -7.49
CA ILE A 466 -15.11 48.37 -8.87
C ILE A 466 -13.93 49.09 -9.52
N SER A 467 -13.32 50.04 -8.80
CA SER A 467 -12.16 50.79 -9.31
C SER A 467 -10.99 49.85 -9.62
N ARG A 468 -10.71 48.85 -8.78
CA ARG A 468 -9.69 47.83 -9.06
C ARG A 468 -10.07 46.97 -10.26
N PHE A 469 -11.32 46.51 -10.33
CA PHE A 469 -11.81 45.62 -11.39
C PHE A 469 -11.74 46.28 -12.78
N GLN A 470 -12.12 47.56 -12.90
CA GLN A 470 -12.06 48.30 -14.17
C GLN A 470 -10.64 48.41 -14.74
N LEU A 471 -9.61 48.39 -13.89
CA LEU A 471 -8.21 48.41 -14.33
C LEU A 471 -7.72 47.06 -14.90
N MET A 472 -8.55 46.02 -14.85
CA MET A 472 -8.20 44.65 -15.24
C MET A 472 -8.74 44.23 -16.62
N GLU A 473 -9.17 45.17 -17.47
CA GLU A 473 -9.71 44.91 -18.82
C GLU A 473 -8.84 43.97 -19.68
N HIS A 474 -7.52 44.07 -19.52
CA HIS A 474 -6.53 43.33 -20.30
C HIS A 474 -6.15 41.96 -19.71
N LEU A 475 -6.72 41.58 -18.54
CA LEU A 475 -6.36 40.34 -17.85
C LEU A 475 -7.32 39.20 -18.20
N SER A 476 -6.77 38.03 -18.52
CA SER A 476 -7.57 36.81 -18.62
C SER A 476 -7.94 36.26 -17.23
N LYS A 477 -8.89 35.32 -17.19
CA LYS A 477 -9.21 34.57 -15.96
C LYS A 477 -7.98 33.85 -15.39
N ASP A 478 -7.10 33.34 -16.25
CA ASP A 478 -5.89 32.67 -15.79
C ASP A 478 -4.86 33.67 -15.25
N ASP A 479 -4.67 34.81 -15.92
CA ASP A 479 -3.80 35.88 -15.41
C ASP A 479 -4.28 36.36 -14.04
N ALA A 480 -5.59 36.53 -13.86
CA ALA A 480 -6.19 36.92 -12.59
C ALA A 480 -5.93 35.88 -11.49
N ARG A 481 -6.10 34.59 -11.81
CA ARG A 481 -5.78 33.46 -10.91
C ARG A 481 -4.30 33.49 -10.50
N GLN A 482 -3.40 33.64 -11.46
CA GLN A 482 -1.96 33.68 -11.20
C GLN A 482 -1.56 34.92 -10.38
N GLN A 483 -2.17 36.08 -10.64
CA GLN A 483 -1.94 37.30 -9.85
C GLN A 483 -2.43 37.13 -8.40
N PHE A 484 -3.61 36.54 -8.20
CA PHE A 484 -4.14 36.25 -6.86
C PHE A 484 -3.17 35.37 -6.06
N LEU A 485 -2.74 34.25 -6.66
CA LEU A 485 -1.75 33.35 -6.08
C LEU A 485 -0.43 34.07 -5.77
N ARG A 486 0.02 34.93 -6.68
CA ARG A 486 1.28 35.68 -6.54
C ARG A 486 1.22 36.64 -5.34
N ILE A 487 0.15 37.41 -5.20
CA ILE A 487 -0.03 38.38 -4.10
C ILE A 487 0.05 37.63 -2.76
N LEU A 488 -0.78 36.61 -2.55
CA LEU A 488 -0.80 35.86 -1.28
C LEU A 488 0.54 35.17 -1.00
N ARG A 489 1.19 34.60 -2.03
CA ARG A 489 2.53 33.99 -1.89
C ARG A 489 3.61 34.99 -1.48
N THR A 490 3.52 36.25 -1.91
CA THR A 490 4.55 37.26 -1.58
C THR A 490 4.52 37.72 -0.12
N LEU A 491 3.41 37.50 0.58
CA LEU A 491 3.30 37.78 2.01
C LEU A 491 4.36 36.98 2.82
N PRO A 492 4.86 37.51 3.95
CA PRO A 492 5.79 36.78 4.81
C PRO A 492 5.26 35.40 5.23
N TYR A 493 3.95 35.33 5.48
CA TYR A 493 3.20 34.14 5.86
C TYR A 493 2.42 33.51 4.69
N GLY A 494 2.77 33.85 3.44
CA GLY A 494 2.18 33.23 2.26
C GLY A 494 2.34 31.70 2.30
N ASN A 495 1.30 30.98 1.86
CA ASN A 495 1.26 29.52 1.84
C ASN A 495 1.54 28.85 3.22
N SER A 496 1.18 29.53 4.32
CA SER A 496 1.32 28.95 5.65
C SER A 496 0.23 27.94 5.94
N VAL A 497 0.58 26.88 6.67
CA VAL A 497 -0.40 26.06 7.38
C VAL A 497 -0.65 26.70 8.74
N PHE A 498 -1.93 26.96 9.07
CA PHE A 498 -2.32 27.69 10.27
C PHE A 498 -2.83 26.76 11.38
N PHE A 499 -2.33 26.94 12.61
CA PHE A 499 -2.68 26.15 13.77
C PHE A 499 -3.08 27.05 14.94
N SER A 500 -4.26 26.80 15.53
CA SER A 500 -4.68 27.52 16.75
C SER A 500 -4.06 26.86 17.98
N VAL A 501 -3.37 27.65 18.80
CA VAL A 501 -2.67 27.16 19.99
C VAL A 501 -2.90 28.06 21.22
N ARG A 502 -2.69 27.52 22.41
CA ARG A 502 -2.61 28.32 23.65
C ARG A 502 -1.19 28.39 24.16
N LYS A 503 -0.77 29.55 24.63
CA LYS A 503 0.54 29.76 25.22
C LYS A 503 0.62 29.05 26.57
N ILE A 504 1.65 28.22 26.76
CA ILE A 504 2.03 27.66 28.07
C ILE A 504 3.19 28.48 28.63
N ASP A 505 4.28 28.57 27.86
CA ASP A 505 5.50 29.29 28.25
C ASP A 505 6.00 30.18 27.12
N ASP A 506 6.37 31.40 27.48
CA ASP A 506 6.88 32.47 26.63
C ASP A 506 7.85 33.31 27.47
N PRO A 507 9.14 32.95 27.46
CA PRO A 507 10.13 33.55 28.36
C PRO A 507 10.34 35.05 28.17
N ILE A 508 9.84 35.63 27.06
CA ILE A 508 10.05 37.03 26.67
C ILE A 508 8.78 37.86 26.95
N GLY A 509 7.64 37.20 27.17
CA GLY A 509 6.38 37.86 27.54
C GLY A 509 5.73 38.67 26.42
N LEU A 510 6.08 38.41 25.16
CA LEU A 510 5.59 39.17 24.00
C LEU A 510 4.30 38.61 23.40
N LEU A 511 3.97 37.34 23.67
CA LEU A 511 2.89 36.64 23.00
C LEU A 511 1.60 36.60 23.85
N PRO A 512 0.42 36.79 23.23
CA PRO A 512 -0.87 36.69 23.93
C PRO A 512 -1.19 35.26 24.37
N GLY A 513 -2.18 35.07 25.26
CA GLY A 513 -2.54 33.73 25.76
C GLY A 513 -3.08 32.77 24.68
N LYS A 514 -3.84 33.29 23.70
CA LYS A 514 -4.30 32.54 22.53
C LYS A 514 -3.59 33.08 21.29
N ILE A 515 -3.05 32.17 20.47
CA ILE A 515 -2.20 32.50 19.32
C ILE A 515 -2.61 31.60 18.15
N ILE A 516 -2.42 32.09 16.92
CA ILE A 516 -2.40 31.25 15.72
C ILE A 516 -0.95 31.19 15.23
N LEU A 517 -0.45 29.99 14.99
CA LEU A 517 0.85 29.74 14.37
C LEU A 517 0.65 29.54 12.86
N GLY A 518 1.39 30.25 12.03
CA GLY A 518 1.51 29.96 10.60
C GLY A 518 2.87 29.35 10.30
N ILE A 519 2.93 28.20 9.65
CA ILE A 519 4.21 27.54 9.31
C ILE A 519 4.36 27.51 7.80
N ASN A 520 5.47 28.05 7.29
CA ASN A 520 5.81 27.99 5.87
C ASN A 520 7.34 27.87 5.65
N LYS A 521 7.78 28.04 4.39
CA LYS A 521 9.19 27.99 4.01
C LYS A 521 10.09 29.06 4.64
N ARG A 522 9.53 30.15 5.17
CA ARG A 522 10.27 31.25 5.80
C ARG A 522 10.44 31.02 7.30
N GLY A 523 9.48 30.37 7.96
CA GLY A 523 9.57 30.16 9.40
C GLY A 523 8.24 29.86 10.08
N VAL A 524 8.20 30.20 11.37
CA VAL A 524 7.01 30.16 12.21
C VAL A 524 6.54 31.60 12.44
N HIS A 525 5.30 31.86 12.03
CA HIS A 525 4.63 33.15 12.09
C HIS A 525 3.61 33.16 13.23
N PHE A 526 3.59 34.22 14.02
CA PHE A 526 2.71 34.37 15.18
C PHE A 526 1.61 35.38 14.87
N PHE A 527 0.36 35.02 15.16
CA PHE A 527 -0.79 35.89 14.97
C PHE A 527 -1.65 35.99 16.23
N ARG A 528 -2.20 37.18 16.48
CA ARG A 528 -3.33 37.35 17.39
C ARG A 528 -4.58 36.73 16.72
N PRO A 529 -5.46 36.01 17.44
CA PRO A 529 -6.61 35.34 16.83
C PRO A 529 -7.79 36.28 16.55
N VAL A 530 -8.00 37.31 17.39
CA VAL A 530 -9.15 38.23 17.27
C VAL A 530 -8.72 39.67 17.61
N PRO A 531 -8.84 40.62 16.66
CA PRO A 531 -8.88 40.38 15.21
C PRO A 531 -7.62 39.62 14.76
N LYS A 532 -7.69 38.89 13.64
CA LYS A 532 -6.51 38.19 13.13
C LYS A 532 -5.47 39.23 12.72
N GLU A 533 -4.33 39.25 13.42
CA GLU A 533 -3.29 40.27 13.22
C GLU A 533 -1.92 39.60 13.26
N TYR A 534 -1.08 39.91 12.28
CA TYR A 534 0.29 39.41 12.20
C TYR A 534 1.18 40.11 13.24
N LEU A 535 1.86 39.33 14.09
CA LEU A 535 2.69 39.84 15.18
C LEU A 535 4.18 39.80 14.84
N HIS A 536 4.74 38.59 14.70
CA HIS A 536 6.17 38.38 14.51
C HIS A 536 6.46 37.05 13.79
N SER A 537 7.70 36.85 13.36
CA SER A 537 8.15 35.61 12.74
C SER A 537 9.50 35.16 13.29
N ALA A 538 9.61 33.88 13.63
CA ALA A 538 10.89 33.22 13.85
C ALA A 538 11.32 32.53 12.56
N GLU A 539 12.48 32.89 12.02
CA GLU A 539 12.99 32.25 10.81
C GLU A 539 13.40 30.79 11.07
N LEU A 540 13.33 29.93 10.06
CA LEU A 540 13.72 28.52 10.19
C LEU A 540 15.15 28.33 10.75
N ARG A 541 16.07 29.25 10.43
CA ARG A 541 17.46 29.19 10.89
C ARG A 541 17.61 29.47 12.39
N ASP A 542 16.63 30.14 13.00
CA ASP A 542 16.66 30.49 14.42
C ASP A 542 16.04 29.40 15.30
N ILE A 543 15.35 28.44 14.70
CA ILE A 543 14.77 27.29 15.39
C ILE A 543 15.83 26.19 15.50
N MET A 544 16.35 25.98 16.70
CA MET A 544 17.42 25.02 16.97
C MET A 544 16.89 23.61 17.26
N GLN A 545 15.74 23.53 17.90
CA GLN A 545 15.12 22.26 18.26
C GLN A 545 13.62 22.46 18.38
N PHE A 546 12.86 21.44 18.02
CA PHE A 546 11.42 21.39 18.23
C PHE A 546 11.01 19.96 18.52
N GLY A 547 9.82 19.82 19.10
CA GLY A 547 9.23 18.54 19.37
C GLY A 547 7.82 18.70 19.92
N SER A 548 7.10 17.59 19.97
CA SER A 548 5.72 17.58 20.40
C SER A 548 5.44 16.41 21.35
N SER A 549 4.31 16.55 22.04
CA SER A 549 3.61 15.53 22.81
C SER A 549 2.14 15.56 22.41
N ASN A 550 1.34 14.65 22.94
CA ASN A 550 -0.10 14.57 22.62
C ASN A 550 -0.90 15.83 22.98
N THR A 551 -0.36 16.72 23.83
CA THR A 551 -1.07 17.91 24.34
C THR A 551 -0.29 19.21 24.20
N ALA A 552 0.95 19.17 23.70
CA ALA A 552 1.78 20.36 23.57
C ALA A 552 2.84 20.24 22.49
N VAL A 553 3.28 21.38 21.97
CA VAL A 553 4.44 21.53 21.08
C VAL A 553 5.41 22.54 21.69
N PHE A 554 6.71 22.35 21.48
CA PHE A 554 7.73 23.29 21.93
C PHE A 554 8.70 23.65 20.81
N PHE A 555 9.26 24.86 20.91
CA PHE A 555 10.30 25.36 20.03
C PHE A 555 11.42 25.98 20.86
N LYS A 556 12.64 25.49 20.68
CA LYS A 556 13.85 26.11 21.19
C LYS A 556 14.42 27.01 20.11
N MET A 557 14.25 28.32 20.25
CA MET A 557 14.64 29.30 19.24
C MET A 557 15.57 30.37 19.80
N ARG A 558 16.37 30.96 18.91
CA ARG A 558 17.27 32.06 19.23
C ARG A 558 16.54 33.39 19.09
N VAL A 559 16.50 34.19 20.15
CA VAL A 559 15.98 35.56 20.14
C VAL A 559 17.06 36.49 20.68
N ALA A 560 17.42 37.50 19.89
CA ALA A 560 18.50 38.45 20.21
C ALA A 560 19.82 37.77 20.65
N GLY A 561 20.16 36.63 20.04
CA GLY A 561 21.36 35.86 20.35
C GLY A 561 21.21 34.81 21.46
N VAL A 562 20.17 34.91 22.29
CA VAL A 562 19.91 34.03 23.45
C VAL A 562 18.92 32.93 23.09
N LEU A 563 19.09 31.73 23.64
CA LEU A 563 18.18 30.61 23.42
C LEU A 563 17.02 30.62 24.41
N HIS A 564 15.80 30.58 23.87
CA HIS A 564 14.56 30.51 24.65
C HIS A 564 13.75 29.29 24.20
N ILE A 565 13.02 28.69 25.14
CA ILE A 565 12.09 27.59 24.88
C ILE A 565 10.68 28.17 24.97
N PHE A 566 9.95 28.07 23.87
CA PHE A 566 8.54 28.44 23.80
C PHE A 566 7.71 27.16 23.82
N GLN A 567 6.63 27.16 24.59
CA GLN A 567 5.75 26.00 24.70
C GLN A 567 4.29 26.40 24.48
N PHE A 568 3.59 25.61 23.68
CA PHE A 568 2.20 25.83 23.30
C PHE A 568 1.37 24.57 23.52
N GLU A 569 0.18 24.73 24.07
CA GLU A 569 -0.82 23.67 24.21
C GLU A 569 -1.54 23.46 22.88
N THR A 570 -1.53 22.22 22.38
CA THR A 570 -2.21 21.81 21.15
C THR A 570 -2.27 20.29 21.03
N LYS A 571 -3.31 19.77 20.35
CA LYS A 571 -3.41 18.36 19.96
C LYS A 571 -2.74 18.08 18.61
N GLN A 572 -2.43 19.11 17.83
CA GLN A 572 -1.83 19.03 16.50
C GLN A 572 -0.31 19.17 16.53
N GLY A 573 0.33 18.81 17.65
CA GLY A 573 1.77 19.01 17.84
C GLY A 573 2.60 18.23 16.82
N GLU A 574 2.21 17.01 16.48
CA GLU A 574 2.85 16.20 15.45
C GLU A 574 2.74 16.82 14.05
N GLU A 575 1.55 17.27 13.65
CA GLU A 575 1.32 17.95 12.36
C GLU A 575 2.19 19.22 12.23
N ILE A 576 2.30 20.00 13.30
CA ILE A 576 3.18 21.18 13.39
C ILE A 576 4.64 20.78 13.16
N CYS A 577 5.11 19.74 13.83
CA CYS A 577 6.49 19.25 13.68
C CYS A 577 6.75 18.71 12.27
N VAL A 578 5.81 17.98 11.68
CA VAL A 578 5.91 17.46 10.30
C VAL A 578 5.97 18.60 9.29
N ALA A 579 5.12 19.62 9.41
CA ALA A 579 5.15 20.80 8.55
C ALA A 579 6.50 21.51 8.63
N LEU A 580 7.00 21.74 9.84
CA LEU A 580 8.29 22.40 10.06
C LEU A 580 9.47 21.57 9.51
N GLN A 581 9.50 20.27 9.82
CA GLN A 581 10.54 19.35 9.34
C GLN A 581 10.56 19.29 7.81
N THR A 582 9.38 19.30 7.17
CA THR A 582 9.26 19.32 5.71
C THR A 582 9.91 20.57 5.11
N HIS A 583 9.59 21.75 5.63
CA HIS A 583 10.17 23.00 5.11
C HIS A 583 11.69 23.08 5.36
N ILE A 584 12.16 22.62 6.54
CA ILE A 584 13.60 22.55 6.82
C ILE A 584 14.30 21.63 5.81
N ASN A 585 13.74 20.44 5.56
CA ASN A 585 14.31 19.50 4.60
C ASN A 585 14.36 20.08 3.18
N ASP A 586 13.28 20.73 2.72
CA ASP A 586 13.20 21.35 1.39
C ASP A 586 14.23 22.48 1.20
N VAL A 587 14.36 23.35 2.21
CA VAL A 587 15.38 24.42 2.21
C VAL A 587 16.80 23.85 2.23
N MET A 588 17.05 22.80 3.01
CA MET A 588 18.35 22.13 3.09
C MET A 588 18.73 21.46 1.76
N LEU A 589 17.82 20.68 1.17
CA LEU A 589 18.00 20.02 -0.13
C LEU A 589 18.38 21.01 -1.24
N ARG A 590 17.73 22.19 -1.27
CA ARG A 590 18.09 23.26 -2.21
C ARG A 590 19.47 23.87 -1.98
N ARG A 591 19.87 24.08 -0.73
CA ARG A 591 21.23 24.58 -0.42
C ARG A 591 22.29 23.59 -0.90
N TYR A 592 22.05 22.29 -0.72
CA TYR A 592 22.93 21.26 -1.23
C TYR A 592 22.97 21.21 -2.77
N SER A 593 21.83 21.35 -3.46
CA SER A 593 21.80 21.36 -4.93
C SER A 593 22.47 22.60 -5.53
N LYS A 594 22.30 23.79 -4.92
CA LYS A 594 23.01 25.02 -5.29
C LYS A 594 24.50 24.97 -5.00
N ALA A 595 24.92 24.36 -3.88
CA ALA A 595 26.34 24.20 -3.56
C ALA A 595 27.06 23.25 -4.53
N ARG A 596 26.40 22.19 -5.01
CA ARG A 596 26.96 21.27 -6.02
C ARG A 596 27.09 21.91 -7.40
N SER A 597 26.20 22.84 -7.76
CA SER A 597 26.24 23.56 -9.04
C SER A 597 27.18 24.78 -9.03
N GLY A 598 27.41 25.40 -7.86
CA GLY A 598 28.35 26.52 -7.70
C GLY A 598 29.83 26.14 -7.77
N ASN A 599 30.18 24.89 -7.47
CA ASN A 599 31.58 24.43 -7.46
C ASN A 599 32.15 24.08 -8.86
N SER A 600 31.42 24.28 -9.97
CA SER A 600 31.93 24.00 -11.32
C SER A 600 32.34 25.23 -12.13
N VAL A 601 32.26 26.47 -11.60
CA VAL A 601 32.45 27.70 -12.42
C VAL A 601 33.43 28.73 -11.84
N THR A 602 34.12 28.49 -10.73
CA THR A 602 35.12 29.46 -10.24
C THR A 602 36.36 28.79 -9.68
N SER A 603 37.39 28.64 -10.54
CA SER A 603 38.82 28.74 -10.20
C SER A 603 39.68 28.51 -11.45
N GLN A 604 39.83 29.54 -12.27
CA GLN A 604 40.99 29.72 -13.15
C GLN A 604 41.62 31.07 -12.78
N ASN A 605 42.67 31.04 -11.96
CA ASN A 605 43.98 31.64 -12.25
C ASN A 605 44.88 31.63 -10.99
N ASP A 606 46.03 30.97 -11.19
CA ASP A 606 47.36 31.12 -10.58
C ASP A 606 47.56 31.11 -9.06
N VAL A 607 48.15 30.02 -8.53
CA VAL A 607 49.54 29.99 -8.00
C VAL A 607 50.11 28.55 -8.11
N ASN A 608 51.39 28.46 -8.47
CA ASN A 608 52.21 27.29 -8.79
C ASN A 608 52.53 26.30 -7.64
N GLN A 609 52.67 25.03 -8.08
CA GLN A 609 53.64 23.97 -7.70
C GLN A 609 53.91 23.62 -6.22
N ALA A 610 53.51 22.41 -5.81
CA ALA A 610 54.36 21.20 -5.79
C ALA A 610 53.88 20.17 -4.74
N TYR A 611 54.08 18.88 -5.06
CA TYR A 611 53.76 17.66 -4.31
C TYR A 611 52.34 17.09 -4.45
N LYS A 612 52.11 16.35 -5.54
CA LYS A 612 51.03 15.34 -5.63
C LYS A 612 51.57 13.96 -5.19
N PRO A 613 50.96 13.28 -4.21
CA PRO A 613 51.28 11.89 -3.90
C PRO A 613 50.67 10.92 -4.94
N PRO A 614 51.23 9.70 -5.12
CA PRO A 614 51.00 8.85 -6.30
C PRO A 614 49.60 8.21 -6.43
N ASN A 615 48.63 8.55 -5.58
CA ASN A 615 47.36 7.83 -5.48
C ASN A 615 46.17 8.53 -6.15
N ILE A 616 46.27 9.82 -6.51
CA ILE A 616 45.12 10.61 -7.01
C ILE A 616 44.74 10.24 -8.46
N GLU A 617 45.71 9.93 -9.32
CA GLU A 617 45.43 9.55 -10.72
C GLU A 617 44.62 8.24 -10.83
N MET A 618 44.81 7.29 -9.90
CA MET A 618 44.00 6.06 -9.87
C MET A 618 42.55 6.34 -9.47
N PHE A 619 42.32 7.24 -8.51
CA PHE A 619 40.96 7.64 -8.14
C PHE A 619 40.29 8.47 -9.23
N GLU A 620 41.03 9.34 -9.90
CA GLU A 620 40.52 10.16 -11.01
C GLU A 620 40.11 9.28 -12.21
N LYS A 621 40.93 8.26 -12.53
CA LYS A 621 40.62 7.28 -13.57
C LYS A 621 39.43 6.39 -13.19
N ARG A 622 39.33 5.98 -11.91
CA ARG A 622 38.19 5.22 -11.37
C ARG A 622 36.90 6.03 -11.40
N VAL A 623 36.96 7.32 -11.08
CA VAL A 623 35.81 8.23 -11.14
C VAL A 623 35.37 8.44 -12.60
N GLN A 624 36.31 8.60 -13.54
CA GLN A 624 35.97 8.71 -14.96
C GLN A 624 35.33 7.42 -15.51
N GLU A 625 35.81 6.23 -15.11
CA GLU A 625 35.20 4.95 -15.48
C GLU A 625 33.78 4.79 -14.90
N LEU A 626 33.58 5.20 -13.64
CA LEU A 626 32.26 5.16 -13.00
C LEU A 626 31.29 6.16 -13.63
N THR A 627 31.75 7.37 -13.97
CA THR A 627 30.93 8.36 -14.67
C THR A 627 30.53 7.86 -16.06
N LYS A 628 31.45 7.27 -16.81
CA LYS A 628 31.15 6.67 -18.12
C LYS A 628 30.15 5.51 -18.01
N THR A 629 30.32 4.65 -17.02
CA THR A 629 29.39 3.54 -16.77
C THR A 629 28.01 4.04 -16.36
N ALA A 630 27.94 5.12 -15.57
CA ALA A 630 26.69 5.76 -15.19
C ALA A 630 25.99 6.40 -16.41
N GLU A 631 26.72 7.09 -17.27
CA GLU A 631 26.19 7.67 -18.52
C GLU A 631 25.67 6.60 -19.48
N ASP A 632 26.40 5.49 -19.64
CA ASP A 632 25.97 4.37 -20.48
C ASP A 632 24.73 3.66 -19.89
N SER A 633 24.64 3.56 -18.56
CA SER A 633 23.44 3.03 -17.89
C SER A 633 22.23 3.95 -18.04
N GLN A 634 22.44 5.27 -18.00
CA GLN A 634 21.40 6.27 -18.17
C GLN A 634 20.84 6.25 -19.60
N LYS A 635 21.71 6.19 -20.61
CA LYS A 635 21.30 6.05 -22.02
C LYS A 635 20.47 4.79 -22.25
N LYS A 636 20.87 3.67 -21.63
CA LYS A 636 20.12 2.41 -21.73
C LYS A 636 18.76 2.49 -21.04
N ALA A 637 18.67 3.19 -19.91
CA ALA A 637 17.41 3.44 -19.21
C ALA A 637 16.47 4.33 -20.03
N ASP A 638 17.00 5.36 -20.69
CA ASP A 638 16.21 6.26 -21.53
C ASP A 638 15.72 5.55 -22.81
N GLN A 639 16.54 4.69 -23.41
CA GLN A 639 16.12 3.85 -24.54
C GLN A 639 15.00 2.87 -24.15
N LEU A 640 15.06 2.26 -22.96
CA LEU A 640 13.98 1.42 -22.44
C LEU A 640 12.69 2.19 -22.14
N ARG A 641 12.79 3.47 -21.77
CA ARG A 641 11.61 4.33 -21.57
C ARG A 641 10.94 4.68 -22.89
N GLU A 642 11.71 4.97 -23.93
CA GLU A 642 11.17 5.22 -25.28
C GLU A 642 10.48 3.97 -25.84
N ASP A 643 11.11 2.79 -25.69
CA ASP A 643 10.51 1.51 -26.09
C ASP A 643 9.21 1.21 -25.31
N LEU A 644 9.18 1.50 -24.01
CA LEU A 644 7.98 1.36 -23.18
C LEU A 644 6.86 2.29 -23.66
N GLN A 645 7.16 3.56 -23.95
CA GLN A 645 6.18 4.52 -24.47
C GLN A 645 5.61 4.08 -25.83
N LEU A 646 6.46 3.57 -26.72
CA LEU A 646 6.00 3.04 -28.01
C LEU A 646 5.07 1.83 -27.82
N LYS A 647 5.40 0.94 -26.87
CA LYS A 647 4.59 -0.24 -26.55
C LYS A 647 3.25 0.12 -25.91
N THR A 648 3.24 1.07 -24.98
CA THR A 648 1.99 1.59 -24.39
C THR A 648 1.10 2.22 -25.46
N LYS A 649 1.67 2.93 -26.43
CA LYS A 649 0.90 3.49 -27.54
C LYS A 649 0.29 2.40 -28.44
N GLN A 650 1.05 1.36 -28.77
CA GLN A 650 0.54 0.20 -29.51
C GLN A 650 -0.58 -0.53 -28.76
N GLU A 651 -0.46 -0.65 -27.44
CA GLU A 651 -1.49 -1.25 -26.58
C GLU A 651 -2.77 -0.42 -26.59
N THR A 652 -2.68 0.90 -26.49
CA THR A 652 -3.87 1.78 -26.57
C THR A 652 -4.57 1.70 -27.92
N GLU A 653 -3.82 1.67 -29.03
CA GLU A 653 -4.39 1.54 -30.38
C GLU A 653 -5.12 0.19 -30.56
N MET A 654 -4.53 -0.92 -30.08
CA MET A 654 -5.19 -2.24 -30.10
C MET A 654 -6.43 -2.29 -29.21
N GLN A 655 -6.44 -1.55 -28.11
CA GLN A 655 -7.55 -1.52 -27.17
C GLN A 655 -8.75 -0.75 -27.73
N GLU A 656 -8.51 0.35 -28.45
CA GLU A 656 -9.52 1.09 -29.22
C GLU A 656 -10.11 0.22 -30.34
N GLU A 657 -9.29 -0.54 -31.07
CA GLU A 657 -9.77 -1.48 -32.10
C GLU A 657 -10.65 -2.59 -31.50
N LEU A 658 -10.25 -3.14 -30.35
CA LEU A 658 -11.04 -4.16 -29.64
C LEU A 658 -12.39 -3.61 -29.14
N GLU A 659 -12.42 -2.35 -28.71
CA GLU A 659 -13.66 -1.69 -28.30
C GLU A 659 -14.60 -1.48 -29.49
N GLY A 660 -14.08 -1.01 -30.64
CA GLY A 660 -14.87 -0.90 -31.88
C GLY A 660 -15.42 -2.24 -32.37
N LEU A 661 -14.66 -3.33 -32.24
CA LEU A 661 -15.14 -4.68 -32.57
C LEU A 661 -16.22 -5.18 -31.59
N ARG A 662 -16.14 -4.83 -30.30
CA ARG A 662 -17.18 -5.15 -29.31
C ARG A 662 -18.48 -4.43 -29.59
N ASP A 663 -18.42 -3.15 -29.94
CA ASP A 663 -19.61 -2.36 -30.31
C ASP A 663 -20.29 -2.92 -31.57
N THR A 664 -19.48 -3.30 -32.56
CA THR A 664 -19.96 -3.95 -33.78
C THR A 664 -20.65 -5.27 -33.45
N LEU A 665 -20.02 -6.14 -32.63
CA LEU A 665 -20.61 -7.41 -32.19
C LEU A 665 -21.91 -7.21 -31.39
N GLN A 666 -21.98 -6.17 -30.56
CA GLN A 666 -23.18 -5.84 -29.80
C GLN A 666 -24.33 -5.39 -30.70
N SER A 667 -24.05 -4.57 -31.71
CA SER A 667 -25.04 -4.14 -32.70
C SER A 667 -25.54 -5.30 -33.57
N GLU A 668 -24.67 -6.21 -34.02
CA GLU A 668 -25.06 -7.42 -34.74
C GLU A 668 -25.94 -8.35 -33.88
N ARG A 669 -25.59 -8.52 -32.60
CA ARG A 669 -26.42 -9.29 -31.65
C ARG A 669 -27.80 -8.69 -31.47
N GLN A 670 -27.90 -7.36 -31.45
CA GLN A 670 -29.20 -6.67 -31.36
C GLN A 670 -30.01 -6.87 -32.65
N SER A 671 -29.40 -6.71 -33.83
CA SER A 671 -30.05 -6.97 -35.12
C SER A 671 -30.53 -8.42 -35.24
N SER A 672 -29.74 -9.40 -34.78
CA SER A 672 -30.15 -10.81 -34.76
C SER A 672 -31.34 -11.07 -33.84
N LYS A 673 -31.42 -10.39 -32.68
CA LYS A 673 -32.62 -10.46 -31.80
C LYS A 673 -33.84 -9.88 -32.49
N ASP A 674 -33.70 -8.75 -33.18
CA ASP A 674 -34.82 -8.10 -33.87
C ASP A 674 -35.34 -8.97 -35.03
N ILE A 675 -34.44 -9.59 -35.79
CA ILE A 675 -34.78 -10.56 -36.84
C ILE A 675 -35.50 -11.78 -36.25
N LYS A 676 -35.04 -12.28 -35.09
CA LYS A 676 -35.69 -13.41 -34.41
C LYS A 676 -37.11 -13.06 -33.97
N ASN A 677 -37.32 -11.86 -33.43
CA ASN A 677 -38.64 -11.39 -33.02
C ASN A 677 -39.59 -11.27 -34.22
N GLU A 678 -39.12 -10.80 -35.37
CA GLU A 678 -39.91 -10.76 -36.61
C GLU A 678 -40.22 -12.17 -37.15
N LEU A 679 -39.27 -13.10 -37.05
CA LEU A 679 -39.50 -14.50 -37.41
C LEU A 679 -40.61 -15.12 -36.54
N ASP A 680 -40.58 -14.88 -35.23
CA ASP A 680 -41.58 -15.39 -34.29
C ASP A 680 -42.98 -14.79 -34.56
N LYS A 681 -43.07 -13.49 -34.92
CA LYS A 681 -44.33 -12.86 -35.36
C LYS A 681 -44.87 -13.45 -36.65
N LEU A 682 -44.00 -13.65 -37.65
CA LEU A 682 -44.41 -14.27 -38.92
C LEU A 682 -44.89 -15.70 -38.72
N LYS A 683 -44.28 -16.44 -37.80
CA LYS A 683 -44.69 -17.79 -37.44
C LYS A 683 -46.08 -17.81 -36.80
N SER A 684 -46.38 -16.89 -35.86
CA SER A 684 -47.73 -16.81 -35.29
C SER A 684 -48.78 -16.44 -36.33
N LEU A 685 -48.46 -15.55 -37.27
CA LEU A 685 -49.34 -15.20 -38.40
C LEU A 685 -49.60 -16.41 -39.31
N CYS A 686 -48.60 -17.25 -39.57
CA CYS A 686 -48.78 -18.49 -40.31
C CYS A 686 -49.72 -19.46 -39.56
N ASP A 687 -49.51 -19.64 -38.26
CA ASP A 687 -50.34 -20.53 -37.42
C ASP A 687 -51.80 -20.06 -37.36
N GLU A 688 -52.04 -18.74 -37.29
CA GLU A 688 -53.38 -18.14 -37.37
C GLU A 688 -54.04 -18.38 -38.73
N LYS A 689 -53.30 -18.22 -39.84
CA LYS A 689 -53.84 -18.46 -41.18
C LYS A 689 -54.12 -19.93 -41.44
N GLU A 690 -53.31 -20.84 -40.91
CA GLU A 690 -53.53 -22.28 -41.00
C GLU A 690 -54.76 -22.72 -40.20
N SER A 691 -54.96 -22.13 -39.01
CA SER A 691 -56.17 -22.34 -38.20
C SER A 691 -57.44 -21.82 -38.92
N ALA A 692 -57.36 -20.65 -39.55
CA ALA A 692 -58.46 -20.09 -40.33
C ALA A 692 -58.79 -20.95 -41.56
N LEU A 693 -57.78 -21.50 -42.22
CA LEU A 693 -57.95 -22.41 -43.35
C LEU A 693 -58.63 -23.71 -42.92
N GLN A 694 -58.23 -24.30 -41.78
CA GLN A 694 -58.89 -25.47 -41.22
C GLN A 694 -60.36 -25.19 -40.86
N ALA A 695 -60.65 -24.02 -40.29
CA ALA A 695 -62.03 -23.61 -40.01
C ALA A 695 -62.88 -23.49 -41.29
N ALA A 696 -62.32 -22.90 -42.35
CA ALA A 696 -62.98 -22.78 -43.65
C ALA A 696 -63.21 -24.16 -44.31
N LEU A 697 -62.28 -25.10 -44.18
CA LEU A 697 -62.44 -26.47 -44.68
C LEU A 697 -63.53 -27.23 -43.91
N MET A 698 -63.64 -27.03 -42.59
CA MET A 698 -64.72 -27.59 -41.78
C MET A 698 -66.08 -27.01 -42.16
N GLU A 699 -66.15 -25.70 -42.44
CA GLU A 699 -67.37 -25.06 -42.91
C GLU A 699 -67.77 -25.55 -44.31
N LYS A 700 -66.79 -25.69 -45.23
CA LYS A 700 -67.00 -26.30 -46.54
C LYS A 700 -67.60 -27.71 -46.41
N SER A 701 -67.04 -28.57 -45.57
CA SER A 701 -67.57 -29.92 -45.33
C SER A 701 -68.99 -29.90 -44.73
N ARG A 702 -69.28 -28.92 -43.87
CA ARG A 702 -70.63 -28.70 -43.31
C ARG A 702 -71.63 -28.22 -44.37
N LEU A 703 -71.20 -27.42 -45.33
CA LEU A 703 -72.03 -26.98 -46.45
C LEU A 703 -72.25 -28.09 -47.47
N GLU A 704 -71.23 -28.90 -47.77
CA GLU A 704 -71.32 -30.09 -48.63
C GLU A 704 -72.29 -31.13 -48.04
N THR A 705 -72.22 -31.39 -46.73
CA THR A 705 -73.18 -32.29 -46.06
C THR A 705 -74.62 -31.76 -46.10
N ARG A 706 -74.83 -30.45 -45.95
CA ARG A 706 -76.15 -29.81 -46.14
C ARG A 706 -76.66 -29.89 -47.59
N LEU A 707 -75.77 -29.82 -48.58
CA LEU A 707 -76.11 -29.95 -50.00
C LEU A 707 -76.51 -31.39 -50.34
N THR A 708 -75.87 -32.39 -49.73
CA THR A 708 -76.19 -33.81 -49.93
C THR A 708 -77.45 -34.29 -49.18
N SER A 709 -77.89 -33.58 -48.13
CA SER A 709 -79.14 -33.88 -47.39
C SER A 709 -80.40 -33.22 -47.97
N GLY A 710 -80.30 -32.53 -49.11
CA GLY A 710 -81.37 -31.70 -49.69
C GLY A 710 -81.85 -32.13 -51.08
N GLN A 711 -81.64 -33.37 -51.51
CA GLN A 711 -82.19 -33.90 -52.77
C GLN A 711 -82.92 -35.22 -52.56
N GLY A 712 -84.21 -35.11 -52.25
CA GLY A 712 -85.16 -36.22 -52.27
C GLY A 712 -86.61 -35.75 -52.08
N ARG A 713 -87.36 -35.69 -53.20
CA ARG A 713 -88.84 -35.60 -53.33
C ARG A 713 -89.45 -34.22 -53.01
N GLU A 714 -90.39 -33.65 -53.78
CA GLU A 714 -91.22 -34.13 -54.90
C GLU A 714 -91.81 -32.90 -55.64
N ARG A 715 -92.04 -33.01 -56.96
CA ARG A 715 -92.98 -32.18 -57.75
C ARG A 715 -94.41 -32.42 -57.21
N ASP A 716 -95.41 -31.54 -57.25
CA ASP A 716 -95.93 -30.52 -58.18
C ASP A 716 -96.58 -29.40 -57.33
N THR A 717 -96.90 -28.16 -57.76
CA THR A 717 -97.67 -27.69 -58.92
C THR A 717 -97.48 -26.17 -59.11
N LEU A 718 -97.54 -25.70 -60.37
CA LEU A 718 -97.97 -24.36 -60.88
C LEU A 718 -97.55 -23.10 -60.07
N THR A 719 -96.85 -22.08 -60.60
CA THR A 719 -97.30 -21.17 -61.68
C THR A 719 -96.19 -20.11 -61.94
N THR A 720 -96.14 -19.57 -63.18
CA THR A 720 -95.72 -18.19 -63.57
C THR A 720 -94.23 -17.78 -63.68
N VAL A 721 -93.70 -17.93 -64.91
CA VAL A 721 -92.90 -17.02 -65.80
C VAL A 721 -92.32 -15.69 -65.24
N GLY A 722 -91.74 -15.65 -64.04
CA GLY A 722 -91.11 -14.44 -63.47
C GLY A 722 -89.60 -14.52 -63.16
N SER A 723 -89.01 -15.72 -63.09
CA SER A 723 -87.70 -15.91 -62.43
C SER A 723 -86.48 -15.97 -63.36
N ILE A 724 -86.68 -16.26 -64.65
CA ILE A 724 -85.57 -16.60 -65.55
C ILE A 724 -84.67 -15.39 -65.87
N ASN A 725 -85.16 -14.15 -65.75
CA ASN A 725 -84.34 -12.95 -65.98
C ASN A 725 -83.41 -12.61 -64.80
N ASN A 726 -83.76 -12.95 -63.57
CA ASN A 726 -82.92 -12.65 -62.39
C ASN A 726 -81.74 -13.62 -62.26
N ASP A 727 -81.93 -14.87 -62.66
CA ASP A 727 -80.89 -15.91 -62.56
C ASP A 727 -79.77 -15.70 -63.61
N ILE A 728 -80.11 -15.12 -64.77
CA ILE A 728 -79.12 -14.77 -65.83
C ILE A 728 -78.26 -13.57 -65.39
N GLU A 729 -78.85 -12.58 -64.71
CA GLU A 729 -78.11 -11.41 -64.21
C GLU A 729 -77.17 -11.78 -63.04
N MET A 730 -77.55 -12.74 -62.19
CA MET A 730 -76.70 -13.23 -61.10
C MET A 730 -75.51 -14.05 -61.62
N LEU A 731 -75.71 -14.88 -62.65
CA LEU A 731 -74.63 -15.65 -63.27
C LEU A 731 -73.59 -14.74 -63.96
N ALA A 732 -74.02 -13.67 -64.62
CA ALA A 732 -73.11 -12.71 -65.25
C ALA A 732 -72.21 -12.00 -64.22
N LYS A 733 -72.76 -11.63 -63.05
CA LYS A 733 -71.99 -11.01 -61.95
C LYS A 733 -70.96 -11.97 -61.36
N LEU A 734 -71.33 -13.24 -61.16
CA LEU A 734 -70.41 -14.26 -60.64
C LEU A 734 -69.29 -14.59 -61.63
N GLU A 735 -69.54 -14.59 -62.93
CA GLU A 735 -68.49 -14.73 -63.95
C GLU A 735 -67.50 -13.55 -63.93
N GLU A 736 -67.98 -12.34 -63.71
CA GLU A 736 -67.14 -11.14 -63.64
C GLU A 736 -66.27 -11.12 -62.37
N GLU A 737 -66.83 -11.54 -61.23
CA GLU A 737 -66.07 -11.73 -59.97
C GLU A 737 -65.01 -12.83 -60.08
N LEU A 738 -65.33 -13.97 -60.70
CA LEU A 738 -64.36 -15.06 -60.95
C LEU A 738 -63.19 -14.58 -61.82
N LYS A 739 -63.48 -13.75 -62.82
CA LYS A 739 -62.46 -13.16 -63.69
C LYS A 739 -61.58 -12.16 -62.95
N SER A 740 -62.13 -11.42 -61.98
CA SER A 740 -61.37 -10.54 -61.09
C SER A 740 -60.41 -11.33 -60.20
N TYR A 741 -60.90 -12.37 -59.52
CA TYR A 741 -60.07 -13.22 -58.65
C TYR A 741 -58.96 -13.94 -59.41
N GLN A 742 -59.22 -14.38 -60.64
CA GLN A 742 -58.19 -14.99 -61.48
C GLN A 742 -57.06 -14.00 -61.81
N LYS A 743 -57.38 -12.73 -62.05
CA LYS A 743 -56.41 -11.68 -62.33
C LYS A 743 -55.56 -11.34 -61.10
N GLU A 744 -56.15 -11.30 -59.92
CA GLU A 744 -55.43 -11.10 -58.65
C GLU A 744 -54.50 -12.28 -58.33
N LEU A 745 -54.94 -13.51 -58.57
CA LEU A 745 -54.13 -14.70 -58.40
C LEU A 745 -52.90 -14.69 -59.31
N ASP A 746 -53.06 -14.30 -60.57
CA ASP A 746 -51.94 -14.25 -61.51
C ASP A 746 -50.98 -13.09 -61.21
N ALA A 747 -51.48 -11.94 -60.72
CA ALA A 747 -50.63 -10.87 -60.20
C ALA A 747 -49.82 -11.31 -58.96
N SER A 748 -50.45 -12.04 -58.03
CA SER A 748 -49.81 -12.57 -56.83
C SER A 748 -48.72 -13.60 -57.16
N LYS A 749 -48.96 -14.49 -58.14
CA LYS A 749 -47.94 -15.43 -58.64
C LYS A 749 -46.73 -14.73 -59.23
N GLU A 750 -46.91 -13.62 -59.93
CA GLU A 750 -45.82 -12.86 -60.52
C GLU A 750 -44.96 -12.14 -59.46
N VAL A 751 -45.61 -11.61 -58.41
CA VAL A 751 -44.91 -11.06 -57.24
C VAL A 751 -44.10 -12.15 -56.52
N SER A 752 -44.69 -13.34 -56.32
CA SER A 752 -44.01 -14.48 -55.70
C SER A 752 -42.74 -14.91 -56.47
N LYS A 753 -42.80 -14.93 -57.81
CA LYS A 753 -41.63 -15.22 -58.65
C LYS A 753 -40.52 -14.19 -58.51
N LYS A 754 -40.85 -12.89 -58.45
CA LYS A 754 -39.87 -11.82 -58.24
C LYS A 754 -39.17 -11.95 -56.88
N LEU A 755 -39.93 -12.22 -55.82
CA LEU A 755 -39.37 -12.43 -54.48
C LEU A 755 -38.47 -13.68 -54.40
N MET A 756 -38.83 -14.75 -55.12
CA MET A 756 -37.97 -15.95 -55.23
C MET A 756 -36.63 -15.66 -55.91
N LEU A 757 -36.63 -14.85 -56.96
CA LEU A 757 -35.40 -14.41 -57.65
C LEU A 757 -34.52 -13.56 -56.72
N GLU A 758 -35.13 -12.61 -56.00
CA GLU A 758 -34.42 -11.74 -55.06
C GLU A 758 -33.81 -12.54 -53.90
N LYS A 759 -34.55 -13.50 -53.34
CA LYS A 759 -34.06 -14.43 -52.32
C LYS A 759 -32.83 -15.20 -52.81
N ASN A 760 -32.87 -15.75 -54.02
CA ASN A 760 -31.74 -16.50 -54.57
C ASN A 760 -30.48 -15.63 -54.75
N ILE A 761 -30.64 -14.35 -55.11
CA ILE A 761 -29.52 -13.41 -55.24
C ILE A 761 -28.95 -13.08 -53.85
N LEU A 762 -29.80 -12.91 -52.84
CA LEU A 762 -29.36 -12.68 -51.46
C LEU A 762 -28.62 -13.90 -50.89
N ASP A 763 -29.14 -15.11 -51.08
CA ASP A 763 -28.48 -16.35 -50.64
C ASP A 763 -27.08 -16.50 -51.26
N GLN A 764 -26.91 -16.16 -52.54
CA GLN A 764 -25.59 -16.17 -53.20
C GLN A 764 -24.63 -15.12 -52.61
N LYS A 765 -25.13 -13.94 -52.24
CA LYS A 765 -24.31 -12.90 -51.59
C LYS A 765 -23.87 -13.34 -50.20
N VAL A 766 -24.77 -13.93 -49.42
CA VAL A 766 -24.47 -14.47 -48.07
C VAL A 766 -23.37 -15.53 -48.16
N GLN A 767 -23.50 -16.50 -49.06
CA GLN A 767 -22.47 -17.53 -49.25
C GLN A 767 -21.10 -16.98 -49.66
N ARG A 768 -21.06 -15.84 -50.36
CA ARG A 768 -19.80 -15.17 -50.73
C ARG A 768 -19.17 -14.49 -49.53
N LEU A 769 -19.97 -13.81 -48.72
CA LEU A 769 -19.51 -13.15 -47.49
C LEU A 769 -19.03 -14.16 -46.45
N GLU A 770 -19.73 -15.29 -46.30
CA GLU A 770 -19.29 -16.38 -45.40
C GLU A 770 -17.93 -16.95 -45.80
N ARG A 771 -17.67 -17.13 -47.11
CA ARG A 771 -16.36 -17.56 -47.60
C ARG A 771 -15.26 -16.55 -47.30
N MET A 772 -15.49 -15.27 -47.59
CA MET A 772 -14.52 -14.20 -47.30
C MET A 772 -14.21 -14.11 -45.80
N LYS A 773 -15.25 -14.20 -44.95
CA LYS A 773 -15.09 -14.22 -43.49
C LYS A 773 -14.25 -15.41 -43.02
N ASN A 774 -14.46 -16.60 -43.59
CA ASN A 774 -13.68 -17.78 -43.22
C ASN A 774 -12.22 -17.70 -43.68
N GLU A 775 -11.96 -17.11 -44.85
CA GLU A 775 -10.60 -16.87 -45.36
C GLU A 775 -9.85 -15.84 -44.47
N GLU A 776 -10.51 -14.74 -44.10
CA GLU A 776 -9.96 -13.73 -43.21
C GLU A 776 -9.70 -14.28 -41.79
N LYS A 777 -10.64 -15.07 -41.26
CA LYS A 777 -10.45 -15.78 -39.98
C LYS A 777 -9.22 -16.69 -40.02
N SER A 778 -9.05 -17.48 -41.08
CA SER A 778 -7.90 -18.38 -41.22
C SER A 778 -6.59 -17.59 -41.36
N ALA A 779 -6.61 -16.45 -42.05
CA ALA A 779 -5.44 -15.57 -42.14
C ALA A 779 -5.06 -14.99 -40.77
N MET A 780 -6.02 -14.49 -39.98
CA MET A 780 -5.77 -14.02 -38.62
C MET A 780 -5.24 -15.11 -37.69
N GLU A 781 -5.81 -16.32 -37.74
CA GLU A 781 -5.34 -17.46 -36.93
C GLU A 781 -3.88 -17.79 -37.22
N LYS A 782 -3.46 -17.69 -38.48
CA LYS A 782 -2.06 -17.92 -38.89
C LYS A 782 -1.13 -16.81 -38.38
N VAL A 783 -1.53 -15.55 -38.50
CA VAL A 783 -0.75 -14.40 -37.98
C VAL A 783 -0.58 -14.51 -36.46
N TYR A 784 -1.67 -14.82 -35.74
CA TYR A 784 -1.64 -15.02 -34.30
C TYR A 784 -0.72 -16.18 -33.87
N ALA A 785 -0.76 -17.30 -34.60
CA ALA A 785 0.12 -18.43 -34.33
C ALA A 785 1.61 -18.08 -34.55
N ASP A 786 1.92 -17.32 -35.60
CA ASP A 786 3.27 -16.85 -35.90
C ASP A 786 3.79 -15.87 -34.82
N GLU A 787 2.94 -14.95 -34.35
CA GLU A 787 3.28 -14.05 -33.25
C GLU A 787 3.49 -14.79 -31.92
N CYS A 788 2.64 -15.77 -31.61
CA CYS A 788 2.82 -16.63 -30.44
C CYS A 788 4.16 -17.37 -30.47
N CYS A 789 4.59 -17.87 -31.64
CA CYS A 789 5.89 -18.52 -31.78
C CYS A 789 7.07 -17.55 -31.58
N LYS A 790 6.96 -16.31 -32.09
CA LYS A 790 7.98 -15.27 -31.87
C LYS A 790 8.08 -14.88 -30.40
N LEU A 791 6.95 -14.65 -29.74
CA LEU A 791 6.90 -14.31 -28.32
C LEU A 791 7.46 -15.43 -27.44
N LYS A 792 7.12 -16.70 -27.72
CA LYS A 792 7.72 -17.85 -27.02
C LYS A 792 9.24 -17.89 -27.14
N SER A 793 9.78 -17.58 -28.31
CA SER A 793 11.22 -17.55 -28.53
C SER A 793 11.90 -16.40 -27.76
N GLN A 794 11.27 -15.23 -27.71
CA GLN A 794 11.76 -14.09 -26.93
C GLN A 794 11.71 -14.33 -25.42
N ILE A 795 10.64 -14.99 -24.93
CA ILE A 795 10.51 -15.37 -23.52
C ILE A 795 11.65 -16.32 -23.14
N ALA A 796 11.92 -17.35 -23.95
CA ALA A 796 13.02 -18.28 -23.68
C ALA A 796 14.40 -17.58 -23.63
N GLU A 797 14.64 -16.59 -24.50
CA GLU A 797 15.87 -15.80 -24.48
C GLU A 797 15.99 -14.93 -23.22
N LEU A 798 14.88 -14.33 -22.78
CA LEU A 798 14.84 -13.53 -21.55
C LEU A 798 15.01 -14.40 -20.29
N GLU A 799 14.40 -15.59 -20.25
CA GLU A 799 14.58 -16.56 -19.18
C GLU A 799 16.05 -16.99 -19.06
N GLN A 800 16.71 -17.25 -20.20
CA GLN A 800 18.13 -17.58 -20.21
C GLN A 800 19.00 -16.42 -19.68
N LYS A 801 18.71 -15.18 -20.08
CA LYS A 801 19.41 -13.98 -19.59
C LYS A 801 19.20 -13.78 -18.09
N LEU A 802 17.98 -14.02 -17.60
CA LEU A 802 17.64 -13.95 -16.19
C LEU A 802 18.43 -15.00 -15.39
N GLU A 803 18.52 -16.24 -15.88
CA GLU A 803 19.27 -17.30 -15.22
C GLU A 803 20.77 -16.96 -15.10
N VAL A 804 21.36 -16.37 -16.14
CA VAL A 804 22.74 -15.90 -16.13
C VAL A 804 22.94 -14.76 -15.11
N ALA A 805 22.02 -13.79 -15.08
CA ALA A 805 22.07 -12.68 -14.13
C ALA A 805 21.95 -13.17 -12.67
N THR A 806 21.02 -14.09 -12.40
CA THR A 806 20.84 -14.70 -11.07
C THR A 806 22.10 -15.43 -10.61
N ARG A 807 22.75 -16.20 -11.50
CA ARG A 807 24.04 -16.84 -11.18
C ARG A 807 25.12 -15.81 -10.84
N SER A 808 25.20 -14.70 -11.57
CA SER A 808 26.15 -13.62 -11.27
C SER A 808 25.85 -12.93 -9.94
N LEU A 809 24.58 -12.74 -9.60
CA LEU A 809 24.15 -12.15 -8.34
C LEU A 809 24.54 -13.03 -7.16
N ASN A 810 24.28 -14.33 -7.24
CA ASN A 810 24.64 -15.29 -6.18
C ASN A 810 26.16 -15.29 -5.90
N VAL A 811 26.99 -15.16 -6.95
CA VAL A 811 28.44 -15.04 -6.79
C VAL A 811 28.81 -13.72 -6.09
N ALA A 812 28.16 -12.61 -6.45
CA ALA A 812 28.39 -11.33 -5.81
C ALA A 812 27.98 -11.34 -4.32
N GLU A 813 26.83 -11.94 -3.99
CA GLU A 813 26.36 -12.10 -2.61
C GLU A 813 27.30 -12.97 -1.78
N SER A 814 27.80 -14.08 -2.33
CA SER A 814 28.81 -14.91 -1.66
C SER A 814 30.09 -14.13 -1.39
N ASN A 815 30.55 -13.31 -2.33
CA ASN A 815 31.73 -12.47 -2.13
C ASN A 815 31.50 -11.40 -1.06
N LEU A 816 30.30 -10.82 -1.02
CA LEU A 816 29.92 -9.82 -0.02
C LEU A 816 29.88 -10.45 1.38
N ALA A 817 29.35 -11.67 1.51
CA ALA A 817 29.34 -12.40 2.78
C ALA A 817 30.77 -12.64 3.32
N VAL A 818 31.72 -13.01 2.44
CA VAL A 818 33.14 -13.16 2.82
C VAL A 818 33.72 -11.84 3.30
N ARG A 819 33.45 -10.73 2.60
CA ARG A 819 33.95 -9.40 3.00
C ARG A 819 33.34 -8.89 4.29
N ASN A 820 32.08 -9.19 4.57
CA ASN A 820 31.46 -8.87 5.85
C ASN A 820 32.13 -9.64 7.00
N ALA A 821 32.42 -10.93 6.81
CA ALA A 821 33.15 -11.72 7.82
C ALA A 821 34.57 -11.17 8.08
N GLU A 822 35.26 -10.68 7.05
CA GLU A 822 36.55 -10.00 7.21
C GLU A 822 36.41 -8.69 8.02
N VAL A 823 35.37 -7.89 7.75
CA VAL A 823 35.10 -6.64 8.49
C VAL A 823 34.79 -6.93 9.95
N ASP A 824 33.97 -7.94 10.25
CA ASP A 824 33.63 -8.33 11.62
C ASP A 824 34.88 -8.77 12.40
N SER A 825 35.77 -9.52 11.75
CA SER A 825 37.07 -9.92 12.32
C SER A 825 37.96 -8.72 12.65
N LEU A 826 38.01 -7.73 11.75
CA LEU A 826 38.76 -6.48 11.98
C LEU A 826 38.15 -5.64 13.10
N GLN A 827 36.82 -5.60 13.22
CA GLN A 827 36.14 -4.91 14.33
C GLN A 827 36.44 -5.55 15.68
N ASN A 828 36.47 -6.89 15.77
CA ASN A 828 36.87 -7.59 16.98
C ASN A 828 38.33 -7.27 17.36
N SER A 829 39.23 -7.29 16.36
CA SER A 829 40.64 -6.93 16.57
C SER A 829 40.80 -5.49 17.06
N LEU A 830 39.99 -4.56 16.56
CA LEU A 830 39.99 -3.17 17.02
C LEU A 830 39.52 -3.04 18.47
N LYS A 831 38.49 -3.79 18.86
CA LYS A 831 37.97 -3.82 20.23
C LYS A 831 39.01 -4.36 21.22
N GLU A 832 39.69 -5.46 20.87
CA GLU A 832 40.81 -5.98 21.68
C GLU A 832 41.93 -4.94 21.84
N LEU A 833 42.24 -4.20 20.78
CA LEU A 833 43.22 -3.11 20.82
C LEU A 833 42.82 -1.99 21.78
N ASP A 834 41.54 -1.63 21.85
CA ASP A 834 41.03 -0.61 22.77
C ASP A 834 41.05 -1.10 24.23
N GLU A 835 40.71 -2.37 24.49
CA GLU A 835 40.85 -2.98 25.82
C GLU A 835 42.31 -2.99 26.30
N LEU A 836 43.26 -3.30 25.40
CA LEU A 836 44.69 -3.23 25.70
C LEU A 836 45.19 -1.81 25.99
N ARG A 837 44.63 -0.80 25.29
CA ARG A 837 44.94 0.61 25.56
C ARG A 837 44.46 1.05 26.93
N GLU A 838 43.27 0.59 27.35
CA GLU A 838 42.75 0.85 28.70
C GLU A 838 43.60 0.16 29.77
N PHE A 839 43.95 -1.11 29.58
CA PHE A 839 44.84 -1.83 30.51
C PHE A 839 46.21 -1.14 30.66
N LYS A 840 46.78 -0.63 29.56
CA LYS A 840 48.01 0.14 29.61
C LYS A 840 47.84 1.42 30.43
N ALA A 841 46.75 2.17 30.23
CA ALA A 841 46.47 3.38 30.99
C ALA A 841 46.32 3.08 32.51
N ASP A 842 45.75 1.93 32.87
CA ASP A 842 45.64 1.47 34.26
C ASP A 842 47.00 1.16 34.89
N VAL A 843 47.86 0.46 34.14
CA VAL A 843 49.24 0.17 34.57
C VAL A 843 50.01 1.47 34.77
N ASP A 844 49.89 2.43 33.84
CA ASP A 844 50.55 3.73 33.95
C ASP A 844 50.07 4.51 35.19
N ARG A 845 48.76 4.50 35.48
CA ARG A 845 48.20 5.09 36.71
C ARG A 845 48.76 4.43 37.98
N LYS A 846 48.83 3.10 38.04
CA LYS A 846 49.39 2.36 39.19
C LYS A 846 50.89 2.64 39.37
N ASN A 847 51.64 2.71 38.27
CA ASN A 847 53.05 3.07 38.30
C ASN A 847 53.25 4.48 38.87
N GLN A 848 52.43 5.44 38.43
CA GLN A 848 52.50 6.82 38.93
C GLN A 848 52.20 6.90 40.43
N GLN A 849 51.18 6.18 40.92
CA GLN A 849 50.89 6.07 42.35
C GLN A 849 52.06 5.46 43.14
N THR A 850 52.69 4.42 42.60
CA THR A 850 53.86 3.77 43.23
C THR A 850 55.03 4.73 43.34
N VAL A 851 55.30 5.51 42.29
CA VAL A 851 56.33 6.57 42.30
C VAL A 851 56.05 7.63 43.36
N GLU A 852 54.79 8.06 43.52
CA GLU A 852 54.42 9.02 44.57
C GLU A 852 54.62 8.47 45.98
N ILE A 853 54.28 7.20 46.22
CA ILE A 853 54.50 6.54 47.51
C ILE A 853 56.00 6.49 47.82
N LEU A 854 56.82 6.05 46.86
CA LEU A 854 58.29 6.01 47.02
C LEU A 854 58.86 7.40 47.30
N LYS A 855 58.34 8.44 46.65
CA LYS A 855 58.74 9.83 46.89
C LYS A 855 58.42 10.29 48.31
N ARG A 856 57.24 9.94 48.85
CA ARG A 856 56.86 10.24 50.25
C ARG A 856 57.75 9.50 51.25
N GLN A 857 58.01 8.22 51.00
CA GLN A 857 58.92 7.42 51.84
C GLN A 857 60.35 7.99 51.82
N GLY A 858 60.84 8.39 50.65
CA GLY A 858 62.14 9.07 50.51
C GLY A 858 62.22 10.37 51.32
N ALA A 859 61.16 11.19 51.30
CA ALA A 859 61.10 12.42 52.10
C ALA A 859 61.12 12.14 53.62
N GLN A 860 60.37 11.12 54.07
CA GLN A 860 60.37 10.70 55.48
C GLN A 860 61.74 10.18 55.93
N LEU A 861 62.46 9.44 55.07
CA LEU A 861 63.82 8.98 55.37
C LEU A 861 64.79 10.16 55.54
N VAL A 862 64.70 11.18 54.68
CA VAL A 862 65.51 12.40 54.81
C VAL A 862 65.19 13.14 56.10
N GLU A 863 63.92 13.23 56.50
CA GLU A 863 63.51 13.83 57.76
C GLU A 863 64.08 13.06 58.97
N LEU A 864 63.97 11.73 58.97
CA LEU A 864 64.55 10.87 60.00
C LEU A 864 66.08 11.01 60.08
N GLU A 865 66.76 11.10 58.93
CA GLU A 865 68.22 11.30 58.90
C GLU A 865 68.61 12.66 59.50
N ASN A 866 67.82 13.71 59.24
CA ASN A 866 68.02 15.03 59.85
C ASN A 866 67.78 15.01 61.36
N LEU A 867 66.72 14.35 61.83
CA LEU A 867 66.45 14.17 63.26
C LEU A 867 67.57 13.38 63.94
N TYR A 868 68.07 12.33 63.30
CA TYR A 868 69.20 11.54 63.80
C TYR A 868 70.49 12.38 63.89
N LYS A 869 70.79 13.21 62.89
CA LYS A 869 71.93 14.16 62.94
C LYS A 869 71.77 15.17 64.08
N GLN A 870 70.56 15.71 64.29
CA GLN A 870 70.29 16.60 65.41
C GLN A 870 70.49 15.90 66.76
N GLU A 871 70.03 14.66 66.90
CA GLU A 871 70.22 13.85 68.10
C GLU A 871 71.72 13.60 68.37
N GLN A 872 72.52 13.29 67.33
CA GLN A 872 73.96 13.15 67.46
C GLN A 872 74.63 14.45 67.93
N VAL A 873 74.23 15.60 67.39
CA VAL A 873 74.73 16.91 67.84
C VAL A 873 74.34 17.18 69.29
N LEU A 874 73.11 16.84 69.69
CA LEU A 874 72.66 16.97 71.08
C LEU A 874 73.44 16.05 72.01
N ARG A 875 73.67 14.78 71.64
CA ARG A 875 74.51 13.85 72.40
C ARG A 875 75.94 14.40 72.55
N LYS A 876 76.51 14.97 71.49
CA LYS A 876 77.83 15.60 71.53
C LYS A 876 77.85 16.83 72.45
N ARG A 877 76.80 17.67 72.44
CA ARG A 877 76.65 18.78 73.40
C ARG A 877 76.52 18.28 74.83
N TYR A 878 75.67 17.28 75.09
CA TYR A 878 75.51 16.69 76.42
C TYR A 878 76.82 16.07 76.92
N TYR A 879 77.56 15.37 76.07
CA TYR A 879 78.89 14.84 76.40
C TYR A 879 79.86 15.98 76.77
N ASN A 880 79.90 17.05 75.97
CA ASN A 880 80.73 18.21 76.27
C ASN A 880 80.30 18.95 77.56
N THR A 881 79.01 18.97 77.91
CA THR A 881 78.51 19.53 79.17
C THR A 881 78.91 18.66 80.38
N ILE A 882 79.02 17.34 80.19
CA ILE A 882 79.50 16.41 81.22
C ILE A 882 81.03 16.52 81.39
N GLU A 883 81.78 16.75 80.30
CA GLU A 883 83.23 16.96 80.34
C GLU A 883 83.66 18.38 80.74
N GLY A 884 82.77 19.37 80.57
CA GLY A 884 82.95 20.75 81.05
C GLY A 884 82.82 20.85 82.56
N LYS A 885 83.79 20.29 83.30
CA LYS A 885 83.92 20.54 84.74
C LYS A 885 84.27 22.01 85.01
N PRO A 886 83.60 22.69 85.95
CA PRO A 886 84.10 23.92 86.52
C PRO A 886 85.38 23.65 87.29
N GLU A 887 86.40 24.49 87.04
CA GLU A 887 87.64 24.54 87.81
C GLU A 887 87.33 24.70 89.30
N PHE A 888 87.80 23.76 90.11
CA PHE A 888 87.99 23.96 91.54
C PHE A 888 89.48 23.85 91.85
N ASN A 889 90.09 25.01 92.09
CA ASN A 889 91.30 25.17 92.89
C ASN A 889 91.15 24.45 94.24
N VAL A 890 92.17 23.70 94.69
CA VAL A 890 92.77 23.82 96.04
C VAL A 890 94.23 23.31 96.00
N CYS A 891 95.11 24.04 96.72
CA CYS A 891 96.55 23.86 96.90
C CYS A 891 97.06 22.45 97.24
N ALA A 892 98.07 21.97 96.49
CA ALA A 892 99.39 21.49 96.93
C ALA A 892 100.19 21.06 95.68
#